data_AF-A0A8G1XB97-F1
#
_entry.id   AF-A0A8G1XB97-F1
#
_cell.length_a   1.000
_cell.length_b   1.000
_cell.length_c   1.000
_cell.angle_alpha   90.00
_cell.angle_beta   90.00
_cell.angle_gamma   90.00
#
_symmetry.space_group_name_H-M   'P 1'
#
loop_
_entity.id
_entity.type
_entity.pdbx_description
1 polymer ?
#
loop_
_entity_poly.entity_id
_entity_poly.type
_entity_poly.pdbx_seq_one_letter_code
_entity_poly.pdbx_strand_id
1 'polypeptide(L)'
;MADLSLRQDTEIQGDIVAGFKKDHMTLLLLQFGDAQAARSWLEKITPRIATTKAVAGFNEDYSQARQASGGDDPATLRATWLGLSFTYPGLQFLTGQPDLLKDRARTGDTLQAFIQGPADPGRSMVLGDTDDNDPKHWVFGCATKPTVHAVLTVASDTENGLAGALEEQKAAASQAGAVVVYEQKGAALPGEKKGKEHFGFKDGVSEPEVEGFDEPDPDRFTGEGPDKVFYSKKHPGTRILPAGEFVVGKKLTAAHNRATAAVETVPDWMHDGSFQVVRRLEQDVAGWWAQVDAQLRRLKDLKAVPEDTTRDWFAARLVGRWRDGSPVCKHPDRPGGTAAGSDNDFKYLGDPDDPDGLITPLFSHLRKTNPRAGLVAGTPVDESFIDARRIIRRGAPYGQPFDPTSSDELNGPDAERGLLFVCYQSDLVAQFEFIQVNWINDPDFPPGRKPEPGPDPLVSGQLATVNDGRTSWEGTSPAGERQTTVLDFRPFVHTRGALYCFTPSITTLRRLAQGRLTGELEEETGHRPVAQDLPVDCVLPLPDAPGRYWTFQQGTIRLIGTGDTEVRRLTTGTVDDRTGVVVKDVGPYSSWPALKGVTRIDTVLPVFDEQRVDGKSAYWVFHTVGGNQFYRYVTIGAAEPYASRLEADDQPVSRWRSFGGATPVTHVDAFLPVPDQRPAGDGSFWYWMFHNTPVGQRYRLISIGRSGNAHPDRLQRDDRQLSQWRSLEGVTRVDAFLPVPGKDDPGGGQHWYWAFHQDKYRVIMVDHGGNHQDDLLREDRPTAVWCRKP
;
A
#
# COMPACT_ATOMS: atom_id res chain seq x y z
N MET A 1 -22.18 12.58 -7.43
CA MET A 1 -20.88 12.40 -8.11
C MET A 1 -20.31 11.07 -7.66
N ALA A 2 -19.71 10.30 -8.55
CA ALA A 2 -19.05 9.05 -8.18
C ALA A 2 -17.90 9.33 -7.20
N ASP A 3 -17.67 8.43 -6.24
CA ASP A 3 -16.48 8.48 -5.38
C ASP A 3 -15.27 8.10 -6.24
N LEU A 4 -14.37 9.06 -6.46
CA LEU A 4 -13.11 8.89 -7.19
C LEU A 4 -11.89 9.15 -6.28
N SER A 5 -12.05 8.88 -4.98
CA SER A 5 -11.05 9.17 -3.95
C SER A 5 -9.69 8.51 -4.20
N LEU A 6 -9.63 7.33 -4.85
CA LEU A 6 -8.35 6.67 -5.17
C LEU A 6 -7.50 7.46 -6.17
N ARG A 7 -8.10 8.31 -7.02
CA ARG A 7 -7.32 9.20 -7.89
C ARG A 7 -6.49 10.21 -7.11
N GLN A 8 -6.81 10.45 -5.84
CA GLN A 8 -6.09 11.37 -4.95
C GLN A 8 -5.17 10.63 -3.96
N ASP A 9 -5.04 9.31 -4.08
CA ASP A 9 -4.28 8.48 -3.15
C ASP A 9 -2.76 8.70 -3.31
N THR A 10 -2.10 8.97 -2.18
CA THR A 10 -0.66 9.21 -2.09
C THR A 10 0.13 8.05 -1.52
N GLU A 11 -0.55 6.97 -1.12
CA GLU A 11 0.06 5.78 -0.49
C GLU A 11 0.28 4.65 -1.50
N ILE A 12 -0.62 4.48 -2.46
CA ILE A 12 -0.53 3.43 -3.49
C ILE A 12 0.43 3.88 -4.60
N GLN A 13 1.42 3.03 -4.92
CA GLN A 13 2.31 3.29 -6.06
C GLN A 13 1.55 3.32 -7.39
N GLY A 14 1.88 4.28 -8.25
CA GLY A 14 1.04 4.66 -9.37
C GLY A 14 0.93 3.63 -10.49
N ASP A 15 1.86 2.68 -10.61
CA ASP A 15 1.77 1.65 -11.64
C ASP A 15 0.69 0.60 -11.37
N ILE A 16 0.28 0.45 -10.09
CA ILE A 16 -0.74 -0.52 -9.65
C ILE A 16 -2.09 -0.17 -10.29
N VAL A 17 -2.69 0.96 -9.90
CA VAL A 17 -4.05 1.33 -10.35
C VAL A 17 -4.02 2.24 -11.57
N ALA A 18 -3.27 3.35 -11.53
CA ALA A 18 -3.28 4.33 -12.61
C ALA A 18 -2.50 3.88 -13.87
N GLY A 19 -1.41 3.13 -13.68
CA GLY A 19 -0.51 2.65 -14.71
C GLY A 19 0.39 3.74 -15.28
N PHE A 20 1.70 3.47 -15.39
CA PHE A 20 2.66 4.43 -15.92
C PHE A 20 2.41 4.81 -17.38
N LYS A 21 1.91 3.86 -18.20
CA LYS A 21 1.51 4.05 -19.61
C LYS A 21 2.59 4.76 -20.44
N LYS A 22 3.82 4.23 -20.38
CA LYS A 22 5.00 4.78 -21.05
C LYS A 22 5.47 3.87 -22.18
N ASP A 23 6.08 4.49 -23.19
CA ASP A 23 6.61 3.78 -24.37
C ASP A 23 7.89 2.97 -24.04
N HIS A 24 8.63 3.37 -23.00
CA HIS A 24 9.86 2.68 -22.59
C HIS A 24 9.82 2.35 -21.10
N MET A 25 10.29 1.14 -20.75
CA MET A 25 10.40 0.66 -19.39
C MET A 25 11.68 -0.16 -19.21
N THR A 26 12.29 -0.11 -18.04
CA THR A 26 13.37 -1.02 -17.67
C THR A 26 13.21 -1.42 -16.21
N LEU A 27 13.30 -2.73 -15.95
CA LEU A 27 13.34 -3.27 -14.61
C LEU A 27 14.81 -3.49 -14.23
N LEU A 28 15.26 -2.80 -13.20
CA LEU A 28 16.54 -3.06 -12.54
C LEU A 28 16.30 -4.05 -11.40
N LEU A 29 16.82 -5.26 -11.54
CA LEU A 29 16.75 -6.30 -10.52
C LEU A 29 17.97 -6.12 -9.62
N LEU A 30 17.72 -5.77 -8.37
CA LEU A 30 18.74 -5.37 -7.41
C LEU A 30 18.96 -6.46 -6.36
N GLN A 31 20.23 -6.69 -6.01
CA GLN A 31 20.64 -7.43 -4.82
C GLN A 31 21.36 -6.48 -3.88
N PHE A 32 21.00 -6.52 -2.60
CA PHE A 32 21.63 -5.69 -1.57
C PHE A 32 22.78 -6.45 -0.89
N GLY A 33 23.90 -5.77 -0.66
CA GLY A 33 25.05 -6.31 0.07
C GLY A 33 25.06 -5.99 1.57
N ASP A 34 24.47 -4.86 1.97
CA ASP A 34 24.37 -4.41 3.36
C ASP A 34 22.98 -3.83 3.66
N ALA A 35 22.39 -4.24 4.79
CA ALA A 35 21.02 -3.88 5.13
C ALA A 35 20.86 -2.41 5.54
N GLN A 36 21.88 -1.80 6.15
CA GLN A 36 21.85 -0.40 6.55
C GLN A 36 22.01 0.51 5.32
N ALA A 37 22.95 0.21 4.43
CA ALA A 37 23.16 0.95 3.19
C ALA A 37 21.93 0.84 2.26
N ALA A 38 21.32 -0.35 2.15
CA ALA A 38 20.08 -0.54 1.40
C ALA A 38 18.92 0.28 1.99
N ARG A 39 18.82 0.37 3.31
CA ARG A 39 17.86 1.23 4.02
C ARG A 39 18.08 2.71 3.75
N SER A 40 19.32 3.19 3.77
CA SER A 40 19.67 4.57 3.40
C SER A 40 19.41 4.88 1.92
N TRP A 41 19.58 3.90 1.03
CA TRP A 41 19.16 4.04 -0.37
C TRP A 41 17.64 4.14 -0.51
N LEU A 42 16.92 3.32 0.25
CA LEU A 42 15.46 3.33 0.27
C LEU A 42 14.91 4.68 0.75
N GLU A 43 15.51 5.26 1.79
CA GLU A 43 15.16 6.60 2.30
C GLU A 43 15.27 7.66 1.20
N LYS A 44 16.33 7.60 0.38
CA LYS A 44 16.57 8.56 -0.71
C LYS A 44 15.65 8.37 -1.91
N ILE A 45 15.30 7.12 -2.26
CA ILE A 45 14.48 6.84 -3.44
C ILE A 45 12.97 6.98 -3.15
N THR A 46 12.53 6.72 -1.92
CA THR A 46 11.10 6.72 -1.54
C THR A 46 10.35 7.99 -1.96
N PRO A 47 10.86 9.23 -1.74
CA PRO A 47 10.17 10.45 -2.18
C PRO A 47 10.02 10.59 -3.70
N ARG A 48 10.74 9.80 -4.49
CA ARG A 48 10.74 9.82 -5.96
C ARG A 48 9.85 8.73 -6.56
N ILE A 49 9.36 7.80 -5.75
CA ILE A 49 8.44 6.75 -6.20
C ILE A 49 7.11 7.41 -6.57
N ALA A 50 6.64 7.11 -7.78
CA ALA A 50 5.43 7.70 -8.32
C ALA A 50 4.19 7.13 -7.61
N THR A 51 3.30 8.01 -7.15
CA THR A 51 2.04 7.64 -6.49
C THR A 51 0.87 7.61 -7.47
N THR A 52 -0.23 6.97 -7.08
CA THR A 52 -1.47 6.94 -7.86
C THR A 52 -1.95 8.35 -8.18
N LYS A 53 -1.94 9.27 -7.22
CA LYS A 53 -2.27 10.68 -7.45
C LYS A 53 -1.45 11.34 -8.54
N ALA A 54 -0.12 11.20 -8.49
CA ALA A 54 0.77 11.84 -9.45
C ALA A 54 0.55 11.29 -10.87
N VAL A 55 0.45 9.96 -11.00
CA VAL A 55 0.27 9.28 -12.28
C VAL A 55 -1.13 9.52 -12.84
N ALA A 56 -2.17 9.49 -12.01
CA ALA A 56 -3.55 9.75 -12.43
C ALA A 56 -3.72 11.17 -12.95
N GLY A 57 -3.19 12.18 -12.24
CA GLY A 57 -3.22 13.57 -12.70
C GLY A 57 -2.52 13.76 -14.04
N PHE A 58 -1.31 13.22 -14.19
CA PHE A 58 -0.59 13.28 -15.48
C PHE A 58 -1.37 12.57 -16.61
N ASN A 59 -1.94 11.39 -16.34
CA ASN A 59 -2.70 10.64 -17.33
C ASN A 59 -3.97 11.37 -17.78
N GLU A 60 -4.62 12.10 -16.87
CA GLU A 60 -5.77 12.95 -17.19
C GLU A 60 -5.37 14.12 -18.08
N ASP A 61 -4.33 14.88 -17.70
CA ASP A 61 -3.81 15.99 -18.49
C ASP A 61 -3.36 15.55 -19.88
N TYR A 62 -2.66 14.42 -19.96
CA TYR A 62 -2.21 13.82 -21.22
C TYR A 62 -3.41 13.42 -22.10
N SER A 63 -4.42 12.77 -21.51
CA SER A 63 -5.63 12.36 -22.25
C SER A 63 -6.40 13.57 -22.78
N GLN A 64 -6.52 14.65 -22.00
CA GLN A 64 -7.21 15.87 -22.44
C GLN A 64 -6.43 16.57 -23.56
N ALA A 65 -5.11 16.70 -23.42
CA ALA A 65 -4.26 17.30 -24.44
C ALA A 65 -4.30 16.50 -25.76
N ARG A 66 -4.28 15.17 -25.68
CA ARG A 66 -4.39 14.27 -26.85
C ARG A 66 -5.76 14.38 -27.53
N GLN A 67 -6.84 14.55 -26.76
CA GLN A 67 -8.17 14.79 -27.35
C GLN A 67 -8.22 16.15 -28.06
N ALA A 68 -7.62 17.19 -27.47
CA ALA A 68 -7.57 18.52 -28.07
C ALA A 68 -6.72 18.58 -29.36
N SER A 69 -5.71 17.71 -29.50
CA SER A 69 -4.87 17.59 -30.70
C SER A 69 -5.44 16.65 -31.78
N GLY A 70 -6.65 16.10 -31.59
CA GLY A 70 -7.25 15.17 -32.56
C GLY A 70 -6.63 13.78 -32.58
N GLY A 71 -5.94 13.38 -31.50
CA GLY A 71 -5.38 12.03 -31.32
C GLY A 71 -3.85 11.95 -31.30
N ASP A 72 -3.16 13.06 -31.59
CA ASP A 72 -1.70 13.13 -31.58
C ASP A 72 -1.15 13.22 -30.16
N ASP A 73 -0.09 12.46 -29.88
CA ASP A 73 0.57 12.44 -28.58
C ASP A 73 1.14 13.85 -28.24
N PRO A 74 0.84 14.44 -27.07
CA PRO A 74 1.29 15.78 -26.71
C PRO A 74 2.82 15.89 -26.62
N ALA A 75 3.44 16.73 -27.46
CA ALA A 75 4.89 16.84 -27.55
C ALA A 75 5.59 17.31 -26.25
N THR A 76 4.89 18.11 -25.44
CA THR A 76 5.43 18.79 -24.24
C THR A 76 5.12 18.08 -22.93
N LEU A 77 4.21 17.11 -22.90
CA LEU A 77 3.87 16.35 -21.69
C LEU A 77 4.69 15.06 -21.66
N ARG A 78 5.80 15.09 -20.93
CA ARG A 78 6.70 13.94 -20.76
C ARG A 78 6.96 13.72 -19.28
N ALA A 79 7.01 12.45 -18.87
CA ALA A 79 7.31 12.05 -17.52
C ALA A 79 8.24 10.82 -17.51
N THR A 80 9.04 10.73 -16.45
CA THR A 80 9.75 9.52 -16.06
C THR A 80 9.26 9.12 -14.68
N TRP A 81 8.77 7.89 -14.56
CA TRP A 81 8.22 7.33 -13.33
C TRP A 81 9.12 6.25 -12.76
N LEU A 82 9.15 6.18 -11.42
CA LEU A 82 9.82 5.14 -10.66
C LEU A 82 8.79 4.35 -9.85
N GLY A 83 8.88 3.03 -9.88
CA GLY A 83 8.12 2.10 -9.03
C GLY A 83 9.06 1.10 -8.38
N LEU A 84 8.75 0.64 -7.17
CA LEU A 84 9.64 -0.24 -6.41
C LEU A 84 8.87 -1.38 -5.75
N SER A 85 9.33 -2.61 -5.97
CA SER A 85 8.81 -3.81 -5.33
C SER A 85 9.92 -4.67 -4.75
N PHE A 86 9.57 -5.55 -3.82
CA PHE A 86 10.51 -6.44 -3.13
C PHE A 86 10.08 -7.90 -3.24
N THR A 87 11.03 -8.78 -3.46
CA THR A 87 10.82 -10.22 -3.28
C THR A 87 10.79 -10.53 -1.78
N TYR A 88 10.27 -11.70 -1.39
CA TYR A 88 10.32 -12.12 0.01
C TYR A 88 11.77 -12.17 0.57
N PRO A 89 12.77 -12.74 -0.14
CA PRO A 89 14.18 -12.62 0.27
C PRO A 89 14.67 -11.19 0.49
N GLY A 90 14.24 -10.23 -0.34
CA GLY A 90 14.58 -8.83 -0.17
C GLY A 90 14.00 -8.21 1.11
N LEU A 91 12.75 -8.54 1.44
CA LEU A 91 12.13 -8.10 2.69
C LEU A 91 12.82 -8.73 3.92
N GLN A 92 13.16 -10.02 3.87
CA GLN A 92 13.94 -10.68 4.93
C GLN A 92 15.31 -10.00 5.11
N PHE A 93 15.99 -9.66 4.01
CA PHE A 93 17.29 -9.01 4.04
C PHE A 93 17.22 -7.60 4.67
N LEU A 94 16.24 -6.78 4.26
CA LEU A 94 16.09 -5.41 4.78
C LEU A 94 15.72 -5.38 6.26
N THR A 95 14.85 -6.30 6.68
CA THR A 95 14.35 -6.37 8.06
C THR A 95 15.26 -7.13 9.01
N GLY A 96 16.13 -8.00 8.47
CA GLY A 96 16.89 -8.97 9.27
C GLY A 96 16.01 -10.08 9.87
N GLN A 97 14.78 -10.27 9.40
CA GLN A 97 13.83 -11.24 9.94
C GLN A 97 13.60 -12.40 8.96
N PRO A 98 14.17 -13.59 9.21
CA PRO A 98 14.02 -14.74 8.29
C PRO A 98 12.61 -15.34 8.29
N ASP A 99 11.81 -15.09 9.32
CA ASP A 99 10.47 -15.66 9.46
C ASP A 99 9.35 -14.61 9.36
N LEU A 100 9.66 -13.44 8.75
CA LEU A 100 8.81 -12.24 8.67
C LEU A 100 7.31 -12.50 8.41
N LEU A 101 6.98 -13.46 7.56
CA LEU A 101 5.59 -13.80 7.21
C LEU A 101 5.21 -15.26 7.50
N LYS A 102 6.14 -16.07 8.02
CA LYS A 102 5.95 -17.54 8.11
C LYS A 102 4.91 -17.94 9.15
N ASP A 103 4.78 -17.17 10.24
CA ASP A 103 3.79 -17.38 11.29
C ASP A 103 2.35 -17.07 10.85
N ARG A 104 2.22 -16.25 9.80
CA ARG A 104 0.94 -15.80 9.24
C ARG A 104 0.49 -16.58 8.02
N ALA A 105 1.42 -17.12 7.25
CA ALA A 105 1.13 -17.88 6.04
C ALA A 105 0.40 -19.19 6.36
N ARG A 106 -0.66 -19.47 5.60
CA ARG A 106 -1.41 -20.73 5.63
C ARG A 106 -1.10 -21.56 4.40
N THR A 107 -1.27 -22.88 4.50
CA THR A 107 -1.10 -23.76 3.35
C THR A 107 -2.04 -23.37 2.22
N GLY A 108 -1.48 -23.11 1.05
CA GLY A 108 -2.20 -22.76 -0.17
C GLY A 108 -2.62 -21.30 -0.27
N ASP A 109 -2.20 -20.41 0.63
CA ASP A 109 -2.56 -18.99 0.57
C ASP A 109 -1.53 -18.13 -0.20
N THR A 110 -1.90 -16.87 -0.45
CA THR A 110 -1.05 -15.90 -1.16
C THR A 110 0.27 -15.59 -0.43
N LEU A 111 0.31 -15.66 0.92
CA LEU A 111 1.55 -15.44 1.66
C LEU A 111 2.51 -16.61 1.48
N GLN A 112 2.03 -17.85 1.51
CA GLN A 112 2.84 -19.02 1.19
C GLN A 112 3.37 -18.93 -0.24
N ALA A 113 2.54 -18.55 -1.20
CA ALA A 113 2.97 -18.36 -2.58
C ALA A 113 4.08 -17.31 -2.70
N PHE A 114 3.92 -16.17 -2.04
CA PHE A 114 4.93 -15.11 -2.02
C PHE A 114 6.24 -15.53 -1.34
N ILE A 115 6.18 -16.28 -0.23
CA ILE A 115 7.35 -16.80 0.49
C ILE A 115 8.12 -17.80 -0.37
N GLN A 116 7.41 -18.71 -1.04
CA GLN A 116 8.02 -19.74 -1.90
C GLN A 116 8.60 -19.15 -3.19
N GLY A 117 7.91 -18.17 -3.77
CA GLY A 117 8.23 -17.64 -5.08
C GLY A 117 7.92 -18.63 -6.22
N PRO A 118 7.97 -18.17 -7.49
CA PRO A 118 7.52 -18.96 -8.62
C PRO A 118 8.46 -20.13 -9.00
N ALA A 119 9.73 -20.07 -8.58
CA ALA A 119 10.72 -21.13 -8.85
C ALA A 119 10.64 -22.32 -7.88
N ASP A 120 9.76 -22.27 -6.87
CA ASP A 120 9.53 -23.42 -6.00
C ASP A 120 9.15 -24.66 -6.84
N PRO A 121 9.72 -25.86 -6.58
CA PRO A 121 9.50 -27.03 -7.42
C PRO A 121 8.02 -27.45 -7.53
N GLY A 122 7.23 -27.29 -6.47
CA GLY A 122 5.80 -27.59 -6.52
C GLY A 122 5.05 -26.56 -7.35
N ARG A 123 5.43 -25.28 -7.21
CA ARG A 123 4.76 -24.15 -7.84
C ARG A 123 5.08 -24.00 -9.33
N SER A 124 6.37 -24.04 -9.69
CA SER A 124 6.82 -24.01 -11.09
C SER A 124 6.17 -25.12 -11.92
N MET A 125 6.09 -26.34 -11.37
CA MET A 125 5.43 -27.46 -12.03
C MET A 125 3.96 -27.18 -12.36
N VAL A 126 3.15 -26.70 -11.41
CA VAL A 126 1.72 -26.43 -11.66
C VAL A 126 1.51 -25.22 -12.58
N LEU A 127 2.40 -24.22 -12.51
CA LEU A 127 2.39 -23.07 -13.42
C LEU A 127 2.71 -23.45 -14.87
N GLY A 128 3.21 -24.67 -15.11
CA GLY A 128 3.65 -25.10 -16.44
C GLY A 128 5.10 -24.73 -16.76
N ASP A 129 5.86 -24.27 -15.77
CA ASP A 129 7.28 -23.98 -15.87
C ASP A 129 8.10 -25.27 -15.75
N THR A 130 7.90 -26.13 -16.74
CA THR A 130 8.52 -27.46 -16.90
C THR A 130 9.18 -27.56 -18.27
N ASP A 131 9.92 -28.64 -18.52
CA ASP A 131 10.61 -28.87 -19.79
C ASP A 131 11.52 -27.68 -20.17
N ASP A 132 11.31 -27.06 -21.32
CA ASP A 132 12.07 -25.88 -21.77
C ASP A 132 11.76 -24.62 -20.95
N ASN A 133 10.67 -24.60 -20.17
CA ASN A 133 10.28 -23.49 -19.30
C ASN A 133 10.82 -23.64 -17.87
N ASP A 134 11.49 -24.75 -17.57
CA ASP A 134 12.00 -25.09 -16.24
C ASP A 134 12.88 -23.96 -15.66
N PRO A 135 12.77 -23.64 -14.35
CA PRO A 135 13.59 -22.64 -13.68
C PRO A 135 15.10 -22.73 -13.92
N LYS A 136 15.64 -23.90 -14.25
CA LYS A 136 17.07 -24.07 -14.61
C LYS A 136 17.47 -23.28 -15.88
N HIS A 137 16.51 -22.97 -16.75
CA HIS A 137 16.70 -22.18 -17.97
C HIS A 137 16.47 -20.68 -17.76
N TRP A 138 16.07 -20.27 -16.57
CA TRP A 138 15.78 -18.87 -16.29
C TRP A 138 17.06 -18.03 -16.15
N VAL A 139 17.01 -16.79 -16.62
CA VAL A 139 18.08 -15.79 -16.51
C VAL A 139 18.08 -15.05 -15.16
N PHE A 140 16.95 -15.06 -14.44
CA PHE A 140 16.80 -14.55 -13.07
C PHE A 140 15.69 -15.29 -12.31
N GLY A 141 15.64 -15.11 -10.98
CA GLY A 141 14.52 -15.59 -10.15
C GLY A 141 14.55 -17.08 -9.80
N CYS A 142 15.65 -17.78 -10.07
CA CYS A 142 15.85 -19.18 -9.72
C CYS A 142 17.13 -19.39 -8.90
N ALA A 143 17.25 -20.56 -8.25
CA ALA A 143 18.32 -20.84 -7.29
C ALA A 143 19.75 -20.83 -7.87
N THR A 144 19.89 -20.95 -9.20
CA THR A 144 21.21 -20.91 -9.88
C THR A 144 21.67 -19.50 -10.21
N LYS A 145 20.83 -18.48 -9.98
CA LYS A 145 21.11 -17.07 -10.25
C LYS A 145 21.25 -16.28 -8.95
N PRO A 146 21.91 -15.11 -8.97
CA PRO A 146 21.92 -14.22 -7.82
C PRO A 146 20.51 -13.90 -7.33
N THR A 147 20.33 -13.87 -6.01
CA THR A 147 19.03 -13.56 -5.40
C THR A 147 18.63 -12.13 -5.73
N VAL A 148 17.45 -11.96 -6.30
CA VAL A 148 16.85 -10.64 -6.50
C VAL A 148 16.17 -10.23 -5.20
N HIS A 149 16.55 -9.08 -4.63
CA HIS A 149 15.92 -8.50 -3.45
C HIS A 149 14.84 -7.47 -3.81
N ALA A 150 15.09 -6.64 -4.82
CA ALA A 150 14.16 -5.60 -5.23
C ALA A 150 14.07 -5.48 -6.76
N VAL A 151 12.94 -4.99 -7.25
CA VAL A 151 12.72 -4.63 -8.64
C VAL A 151 12.39 -3.15 -8.69
N LEU A 152 13.30 -2.37 -9.27
CA LEU A 152 13.08 -0.95 -9.56
C LEU A 152 12.60 -0.80 -11.00
N THR A 153 11.34 -0.44 -11.16
CA THR A 153 10.74 -0.09 -12.45
C THR A 153 11.08 1.36 -12.77
N VAL A 154 11.74 1.60 -13.91
CA VAL A 154 11.97 2.92 -14.48
C VAL A 154 11.22 3.00 -15.80
N ALA A 155 10.26 3.90 -15.93
CA ALA A 155 9.45 4.04 -17.14
C ALA A 155 9.45 5.48 -17.63
N SER A 156 9.59 5.71 -18.94
CA SER A 156 9.67 7.06 -19.51
C SER A 156 8.99 7.15 -20.87
N ASP A 157 8.43 8.33 -21.18
CA ASP A 157 7.92 8.65 -22.52
C ASP A 157 9.02 8.72 -23.58
N THR A 158 10.30 8.81 -23.18
CA THR A 158 11.43 8.96 -24.12
C THR A 158 12.62 8.11 -23.74
N GLU A 159 13.36 7.63 -24.75
CA GLU A 159 14.62 6.90 -24.54
C GLU A 159 15.65 7.70 -23.75
N ASN A 160 15.81 9.00 -24.04
CA ASN A 160 16.76 9.86 -23.32
C ASN A 160 16.37 10.04 -21.85
N GLY A 161 15.08 10.25 -21.57
CA GLY A 161 14.56 10.36 -20.20
C GLY A 161 14.74 9.06 -19.41
N LEU A 162 14.56 7.91 -20.07
CA LEU A 162 14.85 6.61 -19.49
C LEU A 162 16.35 6.42 -19.21
N ALA A 163 17.21 6.70 -20.19
CA ALA A 163 18.65 6.53 -20.07
C ALA A 163 19.23 7.37 -18.92
N GLY A 164 18.86 8.65 -18.83
CA GLY A 164 19.33 9.52 -17.75
C GLY A 164 18.86 9.04 -16.36
N ALA A 165 17.60 8.60 -16.24
CA ALA A 165 17.11 8.04 -14.99
C ALA A 165 17.82 6.72 -14.63
N LEU A 166 18.07 5.84 -15.61
CA LEU A 166 18.79 4.58 -15.37
C LEU A 166 20.22 4.84 -14.90
N GLU A 167 20.96 5.76 -15.53
CA GLU A 167 22.31 6.13 -15.08
C GLU A 167 22.30 6.62 -13.64
N GLU A 168 21.37 7.52 -13.31
CA GLU A 168 21.22 8.04 -11.95
C GLU A 168 20.89 6.93 -10.94
N GLN A 169 19.92 6.06 -11.23
CA GLN A 169 19.51 5.00 -10.31
C GLN A 169 20.58 3.92 -10.14
N LYS A 170 21.31 3.57 -11.22
CA LYS A 170 22.45 2.64 -11.14
C LYS A 170 23.59 3.22 -10.29
N ALA A 171 23.89 4.50 -10.45
CA ALA A 171 24.90 5.18 -9.62
C ALA A 171 24.46 5.22 -8.14
N ALA A 172 23.21 5.55 -7.86
CA ALA A 172 22.66 5.55 -6.50
C ALA A 172 22.67 4.16 -5.85
N ALA A 173 22.30 3.12 -6.61
CA ALA A 173 22.36 1.73 -6.16
C ALA A 173 23.81 1.31 -5.84
N SER A 174 24.75 1.61 -6.74
CA SER A 174 26.17 1.29 -6.55
C SER A 174 26.78 2.00 -5.34
N GLN A 175 26.46 3.28 -5.11
CA GLN A 175 26.92 4.03 -3.93
C GLN A 175 26.40 3.44 -2.61
N ALA A 176 25.25 2.77 -2.65
CA ALA A 176 24.67 2.06 -1.51
C ALA A 176 25.12 0.60 -1.40
N GLY A 177 26.09 0.15 -2.21
CA GLY A 177 26.56 -1.23 -2.21
C GLY A 177 25.52 -2.24 -2.72
N ALA A 178 24.50 -1.78 -3.45
CA ALA A 178 23.57 -2.64 -4.17
C ALA A 178 24.13 -2.99 -5.56
N VAL A 179 23.90 -4.23 -5.99
CA VAL A 179 24.33 -4.75 -7.29
C VAL A 179 23.11 -4.91 -8.18
N VAL A 180 23.20 -4.42 -9.41
CA VAL A 180 22.23 -4.74 -10.46
C VAL A 180 22.56 -6.15 -10.96
N VAL A 181 21.77 -7.14 -10.57
CA VAL A 181 22.00 -8.55 -10.94
C VAL A 181 21.42 -8.90 -12.30
N TYR A 182 20.43 -8.13 -12.76
CA TYR A 182 19.86 -8.25 -14.08
C TYR A 182 19.16 -6.94 -14.49
N GLU A 183 19.19 -6.63 -15.79
CA GLU A 183 18.48 -5.49 -16.37
C GLU A 183 17.53 -5.98 -17.46
N GLN A 184 16.23 -5.87 -17.23
CA GLN A 184 15.23 -6.23 -18.23
C GLN A 184 14.67 -4.98 -18.90
N LYS A 185 15.05 -4.77 -20.16
CA LYS A 185 14.50 -3.71 -21.00
C LYS A 185 13.15 -4.13 -21.56
N GLY A 186 12.23 -3.17 -21.68
CA GLY A 186 10.95 -3.31 -22.36
C GLY A 186 10.60 -2.01 -23.09
N ALA A 187 9.99 -2.12 -24.26
CA ALA A 187 9.56 -0.97 -25.04
C ALA A 187 8.38 -1.34 -25.93
N ALA A 188 7.54 -0.36 -26.22
CA ALA A 188 6.57 -0.47 -27.29
C ALA A 188 7.30 -0.77 -28.62
N LEU A 189 6.75 -1.67 -29.43
CA LEU A 189 7.31 -1.95 -30.74
C LEU A 189 7.19 -0.72 -31.65
N PRO A 190 8.14 -0.49 -32.57
CA PRO A 190 8.14 0.69 -33.42
C PRO A 190 7.11 0.61 -34.58
N GLY A 191 6.77 1.78 -35.13
CA GLY A 191 5.96 1.92 -36.35
C GLY A 191 4.57 1.29 -36.24
N GLU A 192 4.14 0.59 -37.29
CA GLU A 192 2.83 -0.10 -37.39
C GLU A 192 2.62 -1.23 -36.35
N LYS A 193 3.68 -1.58 -35.61
CA LYS A 193 3.64 -2.55 -34.50
C LYS A 193 3.42 -1.89 -33.13
N LYS A 194 3.36 -0.56 -33.02
CA LYS A 194 3.06 0.13 -31.76
C LYS A 194 1.73 -0.35 -31.18
N GLY A 195 1.73 -0.71 -29.90
CA GLY A 195 0.57 -1.27 -29.19
C GLY A 195 0.27 -2.74 -29.50
N LYS A 196 1.16 -3.45 -30.21
CA LYS A 196 1.08 -4.89 -30.46
C LYS A 196 2.20 -5.65 -29.76
N GLU A 197 1.95 -6.91 -29.47
CA GLU A 197 3.00 -7.88 -29.07
C GLU A 197 3.68 -8.51 -30.31
N HIS A 198 4.69 -9.37 -30.11
CA HIS A 198 5.55 -9.84 -31.20
C HIS A 198 4.88 -10.79 -32.20
N PHE A 199 3.82 -11.51 -31.82
CA PHE A 199 3.00 -12.26 -32.78
C PHE A 199 2.14 -11.32 -33.65
N GLY A 200 2.02 -10.04 -33.29
CA GLY A 200 1.38 -9.00 -34.08
C GLY A 200 -0.07 -8.70 -33.67
N PHE A 201 -0.48 -9.09 -32.47
CA PHE A 201 -1.81 -8.80 -31.92
C PHE A 201 -1.78 -7.56 -31.04
N LYS A 202 -2.83 -6.73 -31.15
CA LYS A 202 -3.01 -5.58 -30.26
C LYS A 202 -3.18 -6.07 -28.82
N ASP A 203 -2.37 -5.53 -27.91
CA ASP A 203 -2.42 -5.84 -26.48
C ASP A 203 -2.97 -4.64 -25.68
N GLY A 204 -3.27 -4.86 -24.40
CA GLY A 204 -3.74 -3.82 -23.48
C GLY A 204 -5.18 -3.35 -23.72
N VAL A 205 -6.00 -4.12 -24.45
CA VAL A 205 -7.39 -3.74 -24.78
C VAL A 205 -8.35 -3.96 -23.60
N SER A 206 -8.24 -5.08 -22.90
CA SER A 206 -9.18 -5.49 -21.85
C SER A 206 -8.50 -5.52 -20.48
N GLU A 207 -8.44 -4.37 -19.82
CA GLU A 207 -8.04 -4.23 -18.41
C GLU A 207 -9.29 -4.18 -17.51
N PRO A 208 -9.22 -4.62 -16.24
CA PRO A 208 -10.27 -4.33 -15.27
C PRO A 208 -10.27 -2.84 -14.92
N GLU A 209 -11.44 -2.33 -14.57
CA GLU A 209 -11.57 -1.02 -13.93
C GLU A 209 -11.82 -1.15 -12.44
N VAL A 210 -11.50 -0.09 -11.70
CA VAL A 210 -11.39 -0.13 -10.24
C VAL A 210 -12.35 0.86 -9.59
N GLU A 211 -13.16 0.36 -8.67
CA GLU A 211 -14.07 1.16 -7.84
C GLU A 211 -13.27 2.18 -7.03
N GLY A 212 -13.72 3.44 -7.00
CA GLY A 212 -12.99 4.53 -6.36
C GLY A 212 -11.93 5.19 -7.25
N PHE A 213 -11.63 4.65 -8.43
CA PHE A 213 -10.67 5.21 -9.38
C PHE A 213 -11.30 5.52 -10.75
N ASP A 214 -12.03 4.57 -11.33
CA ASP A 214 -12.67 4.71 -12.63
C ASP A 214 -14.10 5.23 -12.52
N GLU A 215 -14.56 5.95 -13.54
CA GLU A 215 -15.89 6.55 -13.55
C GLU A 215 -16.97 5.53 -13.96
N PRO A 216 -17.98 5.27 -13.10
CA PRO A 216 -19.10 4.42 -13.45
C PRO A 216 -20.05 5.11 -14.42
N ASP A 217 -20.59 4.33 -15.35
CA ASP A 217 -21.80 4.67 -16.10
C ASP A 217 -23.01 4.47 -15.16
N PRO A 218 -23.76 5.55 -14.83
CA PRO A 218 -24.89 5.45 -13.90
C PRO A 218 -26.04 4.58 -14.43
N ASP A 219 -26.14 4.42 -15.75
CA ASP A 219 -27.24 3.74 -16.44
C ASP A 219 -26.91 2.28 -16.78
N ARG A 220 -25.65 1.85 -16.62
CA ARG A 220 -25.19 0.48 -16.90
C ARG A 220 -24.64 -0.19 -15.65
N PHE A 221 -25.38 -1.16 -15.14
CA PHE A 221 -24.99 -1.99 -13.99
C PHE A 221 -25.64 -3.37 -14.02
N THR A 222 -25.12 -4.29 -13.22
CA THR A 222 -25.71 -5.60 -12.91
C THR A 222 -25.83 -5.78 -11.40
N GLY A 223 -26.73 -6.66 -10.95
CA GLY A 223 -26.99 -6.89 -9.53
C GLY A 223 -27.88 -5.82 -8.90
N GLU A 224 -28.25 -6.02 -7.64
CA GLU A 224 -29.10 -5.12 -6.87
C GLU A 224 -28.50 -4.83 -5.49
N GLY A 225 -28.89 -3.70 -4.88
CA GLY A 225 -28.47 -3.33 -3.53
C GLY A 225 -26.94 -3.27 -3.34
N PRO A 226 -26.37 -3.93 -2.31
CA PRO A 226 -24.95 -3.87 -2.00
C PRO A 226 -24.05 -4.66 -2.98
N ASP A 227 -24.64 -5.51 -3.82
CA ASP A 227 -23.93 -6.35 -4.81
C ASP A 227 -23.96 -5.73 -6.22
N LYS A 228 -24.34 -4.44 -6.30
CA LYS A 228 -24.41 -3.70 -7.54
C LYS A 228 -23.01 -3.50 -8.13
N VAL A 229 -22.80 -3.98 -9.35
CA VAL A 229 -21.55 -3.80 -10.11
C VAL A 229 -21.83 -2.89 -11.31
N PHE A 230 -21.14 -1.76 -11.38
CA PHE A 230 -21.25 -0.80 -12.47
C PHE A 230 -20.32 -1.14 -13.63
N TYR A 231 -20.67 -0.66 -14.82
CA TYR A 231 -19.77 -0.67 -15.97
C TYR A 231 -19.05 0.68 -16.08
N SER A 232 -17.90 0.66 -16.71
CA SER A 232 -17.14 1.84 -17.10
C SER A 232 -17.96 2.78 -17.96
N LYS A 233 -17.86 4.08 -17.67
CA LYS A 233 -18.31 5.15 -18.56
C LYS A 233 -17.41 5.32 -19.79
N LYS A 234 -16.13 4.95 -19.71
CA LYS A 234 -15.11 5.22 -20.75
C LYS A 234 -14.83 4.01 -21.63
N HIS A 235 -14.84 2.80 -21.08
CA HIS A 235 -14.43 1.57 -21.75
C HIS A 235 -15.61 0.59 -21.87
N PRO A 236 -16.25 0.50 -23.04
CA PRO A 236 -17.45 -0.31 -23.26
C PRO A 236 -17.28 -1.76 -22.77
N GLY A 237 -18.28 -2.31 -22.08
CA GLY A 237 -18.26 -3.70 -21.59
C GLY A 237 -17.41 -3.98 -20.36
N THR A 238 -16.69 -2.99 -19.85
CA THR A 238 -15.75 -3.20 -18.75
C THR A 238 -16.45 -3.01 -17.41
N ARG A 239 -16.49 -4.07 -16.59
CA ARG A 239 -17.01 -4.04 -15.22
C ARG A 239 -16.03 -3.32 -14.28
N ILE A 240 -16.56 -2.52 -13.35
CA ILE A 240 -15.80 -1.83 -12.30
C ILE A 240 -15.78 -2.71 -11.05
N LEU A 241 -14.59 -3.12 -10.63
CA LEU A 241 -14.40 -4.10 -9.57
C LEU A 241 -13.94 -3.44 -8.27
N PRO A 242 -14.25 -4.02 -7.10
CA PRO A 242 -13.76 -3.52 -5.83
C PRO A 242 -12.22 -3.40 -5.83
N ALA A 243 -11.69 -2.29 -5.30
CA ALA A 243 -10.25 -2.05 -5.28
C ALA A 243 -9.45 -3.10 -4.50
N GLY A 244 -10.10 -3.86 -3.61
CA GLY A 244 -9.48 -4.96 -2.88
C GLY A 244 -9.00 -6.10 -3.76
N GLU A 245 -9.51 -6.24 -5.00
CA GLU A 245 -8.99 -7.24 -5.95
C GLU A 245 -7.56 -6.94 -6.39
N PHE A 246 -7.12 -5.68 -6.29
CA PHE A 246 -5.80 -5.23 -6.77
C PHE A 246 -4.93 -4.65 -5.67
N VAL A 247 -5.53 -4.14 -4.60
CA VAL A 247 -4.85 -3.46 -3.51
C VAL A 247 -5.19 -4.12 -2.18
N VAL A 248 -4.17 -4.64 -1.51
CA VAL A 248 -4.29 -5.35 -0.23
C VAL A 248 -4.90 -4.42 0.83
N GLY A 249 -5.81 -4.98 1.63
CA GLY A 249 -6.47 -4.25 2.71
C GLY A 249 -7.73 -3.48 2.33
N LYS A 250 -8.07 -3.42 1.03
CA LYS A 250 -9.34 -2.85 0.56
C LYS A 250 -10.43 -3.92 0.41
N LYS A 251 -11.67 -3.50 0.19
CA LYS A 251 -12.83 -4.40 0.06
C LYS A 251 -12.70 -5.30 -1.17
N LEU A 252 -12.83 -6.61 -0.96
CA LEU A 252 -12.92 -7.63 -2.01
C LEU A 252 -14.36 -7.83 -2.50
N THR A 253 -14.49 -8.43 -3.67
CA THR A 253 -15.73 -9.00 -4.20
C THR A 253 -16.23 -10.12 -3.29
N ALA A 254 -17.55 -10.27 -3.18
CA ALA A 254 -18.16 -11.28 -2.31
C ALA A 254 -17.74 -12.72 -2.65
N ALA A 255 -17.53 -13.02 -3.94
CA ALA A 255 -17.12 -14.33 -4.45
C ALA A 255 -15.60 -14.59 -4.39
N HIS A 256 -14.81 -13.67 -3.81
CA HIS A 256 -13.39 -13.89 -3.61
C HIS A 256 -13.14 -15.00 -2.60
N ASN A 257 -12.23 -15.92 -2.91
CA ASN A 257 -11.94 -17.03 -2.01
C ASN A 257 -11.11 -16.55 -0.82
N ARG A 258 -11.76 -16.36 0.33
CA ARG A 258 -11.07 -15.93 1.56
C ARG A 258 -10.09 -16.95 2.14
N ALA A 259 -10.13 -18.21 1.69
CA ALA A 259 -9.18 -19.22 2.15
C ALA A 259 -7.79 -19.05 1.51
N THR A 260 -7.74 -18.50 0.29
CA THR A 260 -6.47 -18.22 -0.42
C THR A 260 -6.01 -16.78 -0.21
N ALA A 261 -6.96 -15.86 0.02
CA ALA A 261 -6.65 -14.46 0.27
C ALA A 261 -6.12 -14.25 1.69
N ALA A 262 -5.08 -13.41 1.82
CA ALA A 262 -4.49 -13.10 3.10
C ALA A 262 -5.27 -12.04 3.92
N VAL A 263 -6.60 -11.96 3.79
CA VAL A 263 -7.40 -10.85 4.36
C VAL A 263 -7.23 -10.70 5.87
N GLU A 264 -7.15 -11.82 6.59
CA GLU A 264 -7.03 -11.85 8.06
C GLU A 264 -5.60 -12.13 8.55
N THR A 265 -4.72 -12.57 7.66
CA THR A 265 -3.36 -13.00 8.01
C THR A 265 -2.31 -11.99 7.59
N VAL A 266 -2.61 -11.14 6.60
CA VAL A 266 -1.68 -10.14 6.11
C VAL A 266 -1.40 -9.11 7.21
N PRO A 267 -0.12 -8.78 7.47
CA PRO A 267 0.21 -7.68 8.36
C PRO A 267 -0.31 -6.33 7.84
N ASP A 268 -0.66 -5.42 8.77
CA ASP A 268 -1.12 -4.06 8.47
C ASP A 268 -0.16 -3.29 7.54
N TRP A 269 1.15 -3.54 7.62
CA TRP A 269 2.14 -2.88 6.76
C TRP A 269 2.04 -3.28 5.28
N MET A 270 1.31 -4.34 4.93
CA MET A 270 1.05 -4.67 3.52
C MET A 270 -0.21 -3.99 2.97
N HIS A 271 -0.96 -3.25 3.79
CA HIS A 271 -2.10 -2.48 3.29
C HIS A 271 -1.66 -1.41 2.29
N ASP A 272 -2.52 -1.12 1.33
CA ASP A 272 -2.29 -0.18 0.22
C ASP A 272 -1.13 -0.58 -0.71
N GLY A 273 -0.62 -1.81 -0.58
CA GLY A 273 0.28 -2.44 -1.52
C GLY A 273 -0.41 -3.46 -2.42
N SER A 274 0.35 -4.07 -3.32
CA SER A 274 -0.12 -5.07 -4.27
C SER A 274 0.95 -6.13 -4.52
N PHE A 275 0.56 -7.39 -4.74
CA PHE A 275 1.49 -8.38 -5.25
C PHE A 275 1.75 -8.11 -6.73
N GLN A 276 3.02 -8.17 -7.12
CA GLN A 276 3.46 -8.02 -8.49
C GLN A 276 4.04 -9.35 -8.98
N VAL A 277 3.54 -9.82 -10.12
CA VAL A 277 4.16 -10.93 -10.86
C VAL A 277 4.96 -10.34 -11.99
N VAL A 278 6.21 -10.77 -12.12
CA VAL A 278 7.07 -10.46 -13.27
C VAL A 278 7.40 -11.77 -13.96
N ARG A 279 7.13 -11.89 -15.27
CA ARG A 279 7.54 -13.03 -16.10
C ARG A 279 8.22 -12.54 -17.37
N ARG A 280 9.43 -13.02 -17.63
CA ARG A 280 10.10 -12.85 -18.91
C ARG A 280 9.66 -14.00 -19.82
N LEU A 281 8.75 -13.68 -20.74
CA LEU A 281 8.18 -14.64 -21.69
C LEU A 281 8.85 -14.44 -23.04
N GLU A 282 9.77 -15.32 -23.41
CA GLU A 282 10.35 -15.38 -24.75
C GLU A 282 9.31 -15.86 -25.77
N GLN A 283 9.28 -15.27 -26.95
CA GLN A 283 8.30 -15.58 -28.01
C GLN A 283 9.01 -16.03 -29.28
N ASP A 284 8.83 -17.29 -29.66
CA ASP A 284 9.23 -17.80 -30.97
C ASP A 284 8.17 -17.44 -32.02
N VAL A 285 8.33 -16.25 -32.60
CA VAL A 285 7.41 -15.69 -33.60
C VAL A 285 7.35 -16.56 -34.86
N ALA A 286 8.48 -17.08 -35.32
CA ALA A 286 8.54 -17.87 -36.53
C ALA A 286 7.87 -19.24 -36.33
N GLY A 287 8.18 -19.90 -35.21
CA GLY A 287 7.59 -21.17 -34.83
C GLY A 287 6.08 -21.07 -34.61
N TRP A 288 5.61 -20.01 -33.94
CA TRP A 288 4.17 -19.77 -33.76
C TRP A 288 3.44 -19.70 -35.11
N TRP A 289 3.90 -18.85 -36.03
CA TRP A 289 3.25 -18.72 -37.34
C TRP A 289 3.34 -20.00 -38.18
N ALA A 290 4.45 -20.74 -38.10
CA ALA A 290 4.59 -22.03 -38.76
C ALA A 290 3.60 -23.08 -38.21
N GLN A 291 3.36 -23.08 -36.89
CA GLN A 291 2.36 -23.95 -36.27
C GLN A 291 0.94 -23.57 -36.67
N VAL A 292 0.61 -22.26 -36.71
CA VAL A 292 -0.67 -21.76 -37.22
C VAL A 292 -0.91 -22.27 -38.63
N ASP A 293 0.08 -22.17 -39.52
CA ASP A 293 -0.01 -22.66 -40.90
C ASP A 293 -0.14 -24.19 -40.99
N ALA A 294 0.51 -24.94 -40.10
CA ALA A 294 0.38 -26.40 -40.04
C ALA A 294 -1.01 -26.85 -39.59
N GLN A 295 -1.54 -26.26 -38.51
CA GLN A 295 -2.87 -26.61 -37.99
C GLN A 295 -4.00 -26.11 -38.90
N LEU A 296 -3.84 -24.96 -39.56
CA LEU A 296 -4.80 -24.51 -40.58
C LEU A 296 -4.85 -25.47 -41.78
N ARG A 297 -3.70 -25.95 -42.27
CA ARG A 297 -3.68 -26.97 -43.34
C ARG A 297 -4.43 -28.24 -42.93
N ARG A 298 -4.20 -28.71 -41.69
CA ARG A 298 -4.94 -29.86 -41.13
C ARG A 298 -6.45 -29.63 -41.13
N LEU A 299 -6.92 -28.46 -40.71
CA LEU A 299 -8.35 -28.13 -40.74
C LEU A 299 -8.92 -28.12 -42.16
N LYS A 300 -8.18 -27.62 -43.14
CA LYS A 300 -8.57 -27.63 -44.56
C LYS A 300 -8.62 -29.04 -45.15
N ASP A 301 -7.59 -29.86 -44.89
CA ASP A 301 -7.52 -31.25 -45.35
C ASP A 301 -8.70 -32.08 -44.82
N LEU A 302 -9.12 -31.81 -43.58
CA LEU A 302 -10.28 -32.44 -42.92
C LEU A 302 -11.62 -31.76 -43.25
N LYS A 303 -11.61 -30.70 -44.07
CA LYS A 303 -12.77 -29.89 -44.45
C LYS A 303 -13.56 -29.35 -43.26
N ALA A 304 -12.86 -29.09 -42.16
CA ALA A 304 -13.43 -28.51 -40.93
C ALA A 304 -13.57 -26.98 -41.02
N VAL A 305 -12.97 -26.35 -42.03
CA VAL A 305 -13.07 -24.92 -42.35
C VAL A 305 -13.11 -24.72 -43.88
N PRO A 306 -13.61 -23.58 -44.39
CA PRO A 306 -13.57 -23.24 -45.81
C PRO A 306 -12.14 -23.22 -46.39
N GLU A 307 -11.98 -23.60 -47.66
CA GLU A 307 -10.68 -23.67 -48.34
C GLU A 307 -10.00 -22.29 -48.45
N ASP A 308 -10.78 -21.22 -48.55
CA ASP A 308 -10.31 -19.83 -48.59
C ASP A 308 -9.99 -19.24 -47.22
N THR A 309 -10.15 -20.02 -46.13
CA THR A 309 -9.78 -19.58 -44.78
C THR A 309 -8.32 -19.15 -44.73
N THR A 310 -8.08 -17.96 -44.17
CA THR A 310 -6.75 -17.35 -44.12
C THR A 310 -6.03 -17.67 -42.81
N ARG A 311 -4.70 -17.56 -42.84
CA ARG A 311 -3.84 -17.69 -41.65
C ARG A 311 -4.25 -16.73 -40.54
N ASP A 312 -4.55 -15.47 -40.90
CA ASP A 312 -4.95 -14.44 -39.94
C ASP A 312 -6.30 -14.75 -39.29
N TRP A 313 -7.26 -15.31 -40.04
CA TRP A 313 -8.57 -15.72 -39.50
C TRP A 313 -8.44 -16.83 -38.44
N PHE A 314 -7.55 -17.79 -38.68
CA PHE A 314 -7.31 -18.88 -37.75
C PHE A 314 -6.53 -18.40 -36.53
N ALA A 315 -5.47 -17.62 -36.73
CA ALA A 315 -4.70 -17.04 -35.62
C ALA A 315 -5.56 -16.14 -34.72
N ALA A 316 -6.48 -15.36 -35.30
CA ALA A 316 -7.43 -14.56 -34.54
C ALA A 316 -8.31 -15.40 -33.60
N ARG A 317 -8.66 -16.63 -33.99
CA ARG A 317 -9.42 -17.57 -33.17
C ARG A 317 -8.59 -18.28 -32.11
N LEU A 318 -7.28 -18.44 -32.31
CA LEU A 318 -6.41 -18.91 -31.23
C LEU A 318 -6.28 -17.85 -30.13
N VAL A 319 -6.29 -16.57 -30.50
CA VAL A 319 -6.19 -15.45 -29.55
C VAL A 319 -7.55 -15.03 -28.97
N GLY A 320 -8.61 -15.03 -29.79
CA GLY A 320 -9.94 -14.48 -29.47
C GLY A 320 -10.17 -13.05 -29.99
N ARG A 321 -9.15 -12.43 -30.60
CA ARG A 321 -9.20 -11.12 -31.25
C ARG A 321 -8.38 -11.14 -32.53
N TRP A 322 -8.78 -10.33 -33.51
CA TRP A 322 -7.96 -10.02 -34.67
C TRP A 322 -6.74 -9.19 -34.29
N ARG A 323 -5.75 -9.12 -35.20
CA ARG A 323 -4.51 -8.36 -34.98
C ARG A 323 -4.72 -6.85 -34.79
N ASP A 324 -5.81 -6.30 -35.29
CA ASP A 324 -6.22 -4.89 -35.06
C ASP A 324 -6.90 -4.68 -33.69
N GLY A 325 -7.16 -5.76 -32.96
CA GLY A 325 -7.82 -5.79 -31.66
C GLY A 325 -9.31 -6.07 -31.73
N SER A 326 -9.95 -6.14 -32.90
CA SER A 326 -11.40 -6.37 -32.99
C SER A 326 -11.79 -7.77 -32.45
N PRO A 327 -12.86 -7.91 -31.64
CA PRO A 327 -13.22 -9.18 -31.04
C PRO A 327 -13.84 -10.14 -32.06
N VAL A 328 -13.34 -11.38 -32.12
CA VAL A 328 -13.79 -12.39 -33.08
C VAL A 328 -15.28 -12.66 -32.94
N CYS A 329 -15.81 -12.67 -31.72
CA CYS A 329 -17.23 -12.93 -31.47
C CYS A 329 -18.17 -11.92 -32.15
N LYS A 330 -17.75 -10.65 -32.34
CA LYS A 330 -18.53 -9.62 -33.05
C LYS A 330 -18.15 -9.48 -34.53
N HIS A 331 -16.94 -9.93 -34.87
CA HIS A 331 -16.37 -9.82 -36.20
C HIS A 331 -15.88 -11.21 -36.67
N PRO A 332 -16.79 -12.19 -36.87
CA PRO A 332 -16.40 -13.58 -37.09
C PRO A 332 -15.63 -13.79 -38.40
N ASP A 333 -15.98 -13.07 -39.46
CA ASP A 333 -15.48 -13.36 -40.81
C ASP A 333 -14.26 -12.54 -41.20
N ARG A 334 -14.16 -11.30 -40.70
CA ARG A 334 -13.14 -10.33 -41.10
C ARG A 334 -12.83 -9.36 -39.97
N PRO A 335 -11.63 -8.75 -39.91
CA PRO A 335 -11.31 -7.72 -38.92
C PRO A 335 -12.29 -6.54 -39.00
N GLY A 336 -12.66 -5.99 -37.83
CA GLY A 336 -13.58 -4.86 -37.71
C GLY A 336 -12.96 -3.50 -38.02
N GLY A 337 -11.64 -3.43 -38.21
CA GLY A 337 -10.88 -2.21 -38.39
C GLY A 337 -10.49 -1.56 -37.06
N THR A 338 -9.65 -0.52 -37.14
CA THR A 338 -9.06 0.14 -35.96
C THR A 338 -10.09 0.68 -34.97
N ALA A 339 -11.26 1.14 -35.45
CA ALA A 339 -12.37 1.63 -34.62
C ALA A 339 -12.98 0.53 -33.73
N ALA A 340 -13.05 -0.71 -34.23
CA ALA A 340 -13.51 -1.87 -33.46
C ALA A 340 -12.41 -2.45 -32.55
N GLY A 341 -11.16 -2.01 -32.73
CA GLY A 341 -10.00 -2.51 -31.99
C GLY A 341 -9.99 -2.19 -30.49
N SER A 342 -10.89 -1.34 -30.01
CA SER A 342 -11.12 -1.08 -28.58
C SER A 342 -12.47 -1.60 -28.08
N ASP A 343 -13.26 -2.26 -28.94
CA ASP A 343 -14.54 -2.82 -28.53
C ASP A 343 -14.31 -4.00 -27.57
N ASN A 344 -14.88 -3.85 -26.38
CA ASN A 344 -14.82 -4.84 -25.31
C ASN A 344 -16.22 -5.18 -24.77
N ASP A 345 -17.30 -4.73 -25.41
CA ASP A 345 -18.70 -4.86 -24.95
C ASP A 345 -19.35 -6.16 -25.43
N PHE A 346 -18.84 -7.30 -24.95
CA PHE A 346 -19.39 -8.64 -25.21
C PHE A 346 -19.18 -9.54 -24.01
N LYS A 347 -19.94 -10.64 -23.94
CA LYS A 347 -19.87 -11.60 -22.82
C LYS A 347 -19.80 -13.07 -23.22
N TYR A 348 -19.87 -13.37 -24.52
CA TYR A 348 -20.02 -14.73 -25.09
C TYR A 348 -21.33 -15.46 -24.72
N LEU A 349 -22.22 -14.81 -23.98
CA LEU A 349 -23.56 -15.28 -23.65
C LEU A 349 -24.54 -14.14 -23.93
N GLY A 350 -25.64 -14.43 -24.62
CA GLY A 350 -26.65 -13.43 -25.01
C GLY A 350 -26.36 -12.74 -26.34
N ASP A 351 -25.51 -11.72 -26.37
CA ASP A 351 -25.15 -11.01 -27.61
C ASP A 351 -23.65 -10.66 -27.66
N PRO A 352 -22.84 -11.33 -28.52
CA PRO A 352 -23.19 -12.53 -29.29
C PRO A 352 -23.35 -13.75 -28.37
N ASP A 353 -24.32 -14.61 -28.67
CA ASP A 353 -24.53 -15.88 -27.97
C ASP A 353 -23.59 -16.96 -28.53
N ASP A 354 -22.47 -17.19 -27.85
CA ASP A 354 -21.46 -18.16 -28.26
C ASP A 354 -21.00 -19.05 -27.08
N PRO A 355 -21.92 -19.61 -26.26
CA PRO A 355 -21.52 -20.39 -25.08
C PRO A 355 -20.75 -21.66 -25.45
N ASP A 356 -20.93 -22.18 -26.67
CA ASP A 356 -20.28 -23.40 -27.16
C ASP A 356 -18.95 -23.16 -27.88
N GLY A 357 -18.59 -21.90 -28.12
CA GLY A 357 -17.33 -21.52 -28.78
C GLY A 357 -17.25 -21.89 -30.26
N LEU A 358 -18.38 -21.84 -30.96
CA LEU A 358 -18.43 -22.05 -32.41
C LEU A 358 -17.88 -20.83 -33.17
N ILE A 359 -17.95 -19.65 -32.57
CA ILE A 359 -17.39 -18.43 -33.16
C ILE A 359 -15.99 -18.16 -32.60
N THR A 360 -15.90 -18.06 -31.28
CA THR A 360 -14.64 -17.87 -30.54
C THR A 360 -14.35 -19.16 -29.75
N PRO A 361 -13.41 -20.00 -30.20
CA PRO A 361 -13.12 -21.28 -29.57
C PRO A 361 -12.98 -21.20 -28.05
N LEU A 362 -13.45 -22.25 -27.35
CA LEU A 362 -13.37 -22.31 -25.89
C LEU A 362 -11.93 -22.26 -25.36
N PHE A 363 -10.97 -22.74 -26.15
CA PHE A 363 -9.54 -22.69 -25.85
C PHE A 363 -8.86 -21.38 -26.29
N SER A 364 -9.57 -20.40 -26.88
CA SER A 364 -8.97 -19.12 -27.26
C SER A 364 -8.33 -18.42 -26.06
N HIS A 365 -7.13 -17.84 -26.23
CA HIS A 365 -6.37 -17.23 -25.13
C HIS A 365 -7.16 -16.22 -24.30
N LEU A 366 -7.83 -15.26 -24.95
CA LEU A 366 -8.61 -14.22 -24.27
C LEU A 366 -9.94 -14.73 -23.69
N ARG A 367 -10.40 -15.91 -24.09
CA ARG A 367 -11.57 -16.58 -23.51
C ARG A 367 -11.18 -17.46 -22.34
N LYS A 368 -10.04 -18.15 -22.42
CA LYS A 368 -9.40 -18.87 -21.31
C LYS A 368 -9.11 -17.94 -20.14
N THR A 369 -8.46 -16.81 -20.42
CA THR A 369 -8.03 -15.86 -19.37
C THR A 369 -9.15 -14.96 -18.84
N ASN A 370 -10.26 -14.81 -19.57
CA ASN A 370 -11.46 -14.14 -19.10
C ASN A 370 -12.70 -14.70 -19.84
N PRO A 371 -13.36 -15.73 -19.30
CA PRO A 371 -14.51 -16.36 -19.95
C PRO A 371 -15.79 -15.52 -19.86
N ARG A 372 -15.79 -14.44 -19.08
CA ARG A 372 -16.94 -13.52 -18.86
C ARG A 372 -18.19 -14.29 -18.40
N ALA A 373 -19.38 -13.83 -18.77
CA ALA A 373 -20.62 -14.57 -18.57
C ALA A 373 -20.74 -15.84 -19.44
N GLY A 374 -19.80 -16.07 -20.37
CA GLY A 374 -19.75 -17.25 -21.23
C GLY A 374 -19.22 -18.51 -20.56
N LEU A 375 -18.83 -18.43 -19.28
CA LEU A 375 -18.47 -19.60 -18.49
C LEU A 375 -19.74 -20.38 -18.10
N VAL A 376 -19.93 -21.55 -18.69
CA VAL A 376 -21.06 -22.45 -18.41
C VAL A 376 -20.53 -23.79 -17.93
N ALA A 377 -20.90 -24.18 -16.71
CA ALA A 377 -20.57 -25.45 -16.07
C ALA A 377 -21.88 -26.18 -15.71
N GLY A 378 -22.58 -26.69 -16.72
CA GLY A 378 -23.98 -27.13 -16.62
C GLY A 378 -24.97 -25.95 -16.62
N THR A 379 -24.72 -24.94 -15.78
CA THR A 379 -25.42 -23.63 -15.78
C THR A 379 -24.42 -22.48 -15.92
N PRO A 380 -24.86 -21.28 -16.35
CA PRO A 380 -24.00 -20.09 -16.34
C PRO A 380 -23.40 -19.85 -14.95
N VAL A 381 -22.09 -19.57 -14.91
CA VAL A 381 -21.37 -19.20 -13.70
C VAL A 381 -21.49 -17.69 -13.50
N ASP A 382 -21.73 -17.28 -12.26
CA ASP A 382 -21.89 -15.87 -11.92
C ASP A 382 -20.63 -15.05 -12.21
N GLU A 383 -20.78 -13.86 -12.83
CA GLU A 383 -19.66 -13.00 -13.21
C GLU A 383 -18.79 -12.56 -12.01
N SER A 384 -19.33 -12.53 -10.78
CA SER A 384 -18.55 -12.22 -9.57
C SER A 384 -17.44 -13.24 -9.30
N PHE A 385 -17.63 -14.51 -9.71
CA PHE A 385 -16.57 -15.51 -9.66
C PHE A 385 -15.41 -15.09 -10.57
N ILE A 386 -15.71 -14.67 -11.81
CA ILE A 386 -14.72 -14.19 -12.77
C ILE A 386 -14.06 -12.90 -12.29
N ASP A 387 -14.83 -11.98 -11.71
CA ASP A 387 -14.35 -10.70 -11.18
C ASP A 387 -13.23 -10.90 -10.13
N ALA A 388 -13.38 -11.88 -9.25
CA ALA A 388 -12.38 -12.24 -8.23
C ALA A 388 -11.10 -12.92 -8.78
N ARG A 389 -11.00 -13.14 -10.09
CA ARG A 389 -9.80 -13.70 -10.75
C ARG A 389 -9.02 -12.64 -11.52
N ARG A 390 -9.56 -11.44 -11.64
CA ARG A 390 -9.05 -10.41 -12.55
C ARG A 390 -7.69 -9.92 -12.09
N ILE A 391 -6.80 -9.63 -13.04
CA ILE A 391 -5.48 -9.04 -12.82
C ILE A 391 -5.36 -7.74 -13.62
N ILE A 392 -4.54 -6.80 -13.14
CA ILE A 392 -4.15 -5.61 -13.89
C ILE A 392 -2.80 -5.89 -14.57
N ARG A 393 -2.69 -5.70 -15.89
CA ARG A 393 -1.45 -5.94 -16.62
C ARG A 393 -0.72 -4.63 -16.96
N ARG A 394 0.61 -4.67 -16.83
CA ARG A 394 1.55 -3.55 -17.08
C ARG A 394 2.80 -4.02 -17.86
N GLY A 395 2.64 -5.09 -18.62
CA GLY A 395 3.73 -5.65 -19.41
C GLY A 395 4.15 -4.77 -20.59
N ALA A 396 5.31 -5.08 -21.15
CA ALA A 396 5.83 -4.45 -22.36
C ALA A 396 6.61 -5.48 -23.20
N PRO A 397 6.59 -5.38 -24.54
CA PRO A 397 7.47 -6.17 -25.39
C PRO A 397 8.96 -5.91 -25.08
N TYR A 398 9.83 -6.87 -25.36
CA TYR A 398 11.29 -6.71 -25.36
C TYR A 398 11.90 -7.35 -26.62
N GLY A 399 13.09 -6.88 -27.01
CA GLY A 399 13.74 -7.30 -28.24
C GLY A 399 13.17 -6.61 -29.49
N GLN A 400 13.92 -6.65 -30.59
CA GLN A 400 13.47 -6.05 -31.85
C GLN A 400 12.41 -6.91 -32.54
N PRO A 401 11.50 -6.29 -33.33
CA PRO A 401 10.53 -7.06 -34.10
C PRO A 401 11.21 -8.03 -35.05
N PHE A 402 10.70 -9.26 -35.13
CA PHE A 402 11.21 -10.29 -36.05
C PHE A 402 11.22 -9.80 -37.51
N ASP A 403 12.36 -9.97 -38.18
CA ASP A 403 12.57 -9.81 -39.61
C ASP A 403 13.25 -11.08 -40.18
N PRO A 404 12.53 -11.92 -40.94
CA PRO A 404 13.07 -13.16 -41.49
C PRO A 404 14.16 -12.93 -42.56
N THR A 405 14.29 -11.70 -43.08
CA THR A 405 15.25 -11.35 -44.13
C THR A 405 16.49 -10.64 -43.60
N SER A 406 16.47 -10.25 -42.33
CA SER A 406 17.60 -9.61 -41.69
C SER A 406 18.70 -10.61 -41.36
N SER A 407 19.95 -10.18 -41.58
CA SER A 407 21.15 -10.88 -41.11
C SER A 407 21.66 -10.33 -39.78
N ASP A 408 20.98 -9.33 -39.22
CA ASP A 408 21.31 -8.75 -37.91
C ASP A 408 20.87 -9.71 -36.80
N GLU A 409 21.81 -10.04 -35.91
CA GLU A 409 21.60 -10.89 -34.73
C GLU A 409 20.55 -10.30 -33.76
N LEU A 410 20.20 -9.02 -33.90
CA LEU A 410 19.22 -8.34 -33.05
C LEU A 410 17.76 -8.55 -33.48
N ASN A 411 17.48 -8.88 -34.74
CA ASN A 411 16.12 -9.05 -35.25
C ASN A 411 15.91 -10.23 -36.21
N GLY A 412 16.96 -11.00 -36.51
CA GLY A 412 16.90 -12.25 -37.27
C GLY A 412 16.24 -13.41 -36.52
N PRO A 413 16.21 -14.63 -37.09
CA PRO A 413 15.51 -15.79 -36.52
C PRO A 413 15.86 -16.12 -35.07
N ASP A 414 17.15 -16.10 -34.74
CA ASP A 414 17.66 -16.52 -33.43
C ASP A 414 17.69 -15.37 -32.38
N ALA A 415 17.25 -14.17 -32.74
CA ALA A 415 17.30 -13.03 -31.83
C ALA A 415 16.26 -13.15 -30.71
N GLU A 416 16.70 -12.93 -29.47
CA GLU A 416 15.81 -12.95 -28.31
C GLU A 416 14.78 -11.83 -28.37
N ARG A 417 13.51 -12.22 -28.17
CA ARG A 417 12.37 -11.30 -28.13
C ARG A 417 11.24 -11.90 -27.32
N GLY A 418 10.34 -11.05 -26.87
CA GLY A 418 9.09 -11.53 -26.30
C GLY A 418 8.37 -10.47 -25.48
N LEU A 419 7.67 -10.92 -24.44
CA LEU A 419 6.88 -10.08 -23.55
C LEU A 419 7.48 -10.11 -22.15
N LEU A 420 7.80 -8.93 -21.62
CA LEU A 420 7.95 -8.75 -20.19
C LEU A 420 6.54 -8.62 -19.62
N PHE A 421 5.99 -9.73 -19.14
CA PHE A 421 4.69 -9.75 -18.50
C PHE A 421 4.82 -9.22 -17.07
N VAL A 422 4.03 -8.21 -16.73
CA VAL A 422 3.90 -7.67 -15.38
C VAL A 422 2.43 -7.59 -15.05
N CYS A 423 2.02 -8.10 -13.88
CA CYS A 423 0.66 -7.90 -13.40
C CYS A 423 0.58 -7.65 -11.90
N TYR A 424 -0.51 -7.01 -11.50
CA TYR A 424 -0.83 -6.61 -10.13
C TYR A 424 -2.14 -7.23 -9.66
N GLN A 425 -2.13 -7.72 -8.42
CA GLN A 425 -3.26 -8.37 -7.76
C GLN A 425 -3.09 -8.37 -6.23
N SER A 426 -4.17 -8.55 -5.48
CA SER A 426 -4.09 -8.70 -4.01
C SER A 426 -3.94 -10.15 -3.54
N ASP A 427 -4.21 -11.14 -4.40
CA ASP A 427 -4.12 -12.57 -4.12
C ASP A 427 -3.46 -13.32 -5.30
N LEU A 428 -2.21 -13.74 -5.12
CA LEU A 428 -1.46 -14.50 -6.13
C LEU A 428 -2.18 -15.80 -6.52
N VAL A 429 -2.70 -16.51 -5.52
CA VAL A 429 -3.26 -17.85 -5.69
C VAL A 429 -4.63 -17.78 -6.37
N ALA A 430 -5.51 -16.87 -5.94
CA ALA A 430 -6.85 -16.75 -6.51
C ALA A 430 -6.88 -16.07 -7.89
N GLN A 431 -5.83 -15.37 -8.29
CA GLN A 431 -5.82 -14.55 -9.51
C GLN A 431 -4.79 -15.05 -10.53
N PHE A 432 -3.53 -14.63 -10.43
CA PHE A 432 -2.50 -15.01 -11.43
C PHE A 432 -2.34 -16.53 -11.55
N GLU A 433 -2.14 -17.23 -10.43
CA GLU A 433 -1.93 -18.67 -10.46
C GLU A 433 -3.20 -19.41 -10.85
N PHE A 434 -4.37 -18.96 -10.37
CA PHE A 434 -5.63 -19.54 -10.76
C PHE A 434 -5.85 -19.47 -12.28
N ILE A 435 -5.62 -18.30 -12.89
CA ILE A 435 -5.71 -18.16 -14.34
C ILE A 435 -4.74 -19.10 -15.04
N GLN A 436 -3.48 -19.16 -14.60
CA GLN A 436 -2.46 -20.01 -15.22
C GLN A 436 -2.78 -21.51 -15.08
N VAL A 437 -3.09 -21.96 -13.87
CA VAL A 437 -3.25 -23.38 -13.52
C VAL A 437 -4.62 -23.88 -13.95
N ASN A 438 -5.69 -23.23 -13.51
CA ASN A 438 -7.05 -23.74 -13.63
C ASN A 438 -7.73 -23.37 -14.95
N TRP A 439 -7.23 -22.37 -15.68
CA TRP A 439 -7.81 -21.96 -16.95
C TRP A 439 -6.87 -22.23 -18.13
N ILE A 440 -5.69 -21.62 -18.13
CA ILE A 440 -4.73 -21.71 -19.24
C ILE A 440 -4.22 -23.14 -19.43
N ASN A 441 -3.74 -23.77 -18.35
CA ASN A 441 -3.10 -25.09 -18.40
C ASN A 441 -4.09 -26.27 -18.38
N ASP A 442 -5.30 -26.06 -17.85
CA ASP A 442 -6.30 -27.12 -17.66
C ASP A 442 -6.98 -27.49 -19.00
N PRO A 443 -6.83 -28.73 -19.49
CA PRO A 443 -7.49 -29.17 -20.73
C PRO A 443 -9.01 -29.31 -20.60
N ASP A 444 -9.56 -29.54 -19.41
CA ASP A 444 -11.01 -29.64 -19.19
C ASP A 444 -11.67 -28.26 -19.09
N PHE A 445 -10.92 -27.17 -18.89
CA PHE A 445 -11.52 -25.84 -18.76
C PHE A 445 -11.96 -25.24 -20.11
N PRO A 446 -13.16 -24.64 -20.24
CA PRO A 446 -14.28 -24.62 -19.27
C PRO A 446 -14.87 -26.02 -18.99
N PRO A 447 -15.13 -26.36 -17.71
CA PRO A 447 -15.43 -27.73 -17.29
C PRO A 447 -16.78 -28.23 -17.78
N GLY A 448 -16.94 -29.56 -17.79
CA GLY A 448 -18.22 -30.20 -18.10
C GLY A 448 -18.54 -30.24 -19.60
N ARG A 449 -17.51 -30.16 -20.44
CA ARG A 449 -17.61 -30.22 -21.91
C ARG A 449 -17.19 -31.60 -22.41
N LYS A 450 -17.84 -32.08 -23.46
CA LYS A 450 -17.44 -33.29 -24.18
C LYS A 450 -17.54 -33.04 -25.68
N PRO A 451 -16.42 -33.10 -26.43
CA PRO A 451 -15.05 -33.33 -25.96
C PRO A 451 -14.49 -32.17 -25.12
N GLU A 452 -13.40 -32.43 -24.39
CA GLU A 452 -12.69 -31.42 -23.60
C GLU A 452 -12.12 -30.32 -24.52
N PRO A 453 -12.20 -29.03 -24.16
CA PRO A 453 -11.73 -27.93 -25.02
C PRO A 453 -10.23 -27.97 -25.32
N GLY A 454 -9.43 -28.43 -24.36
CA GLY A 454 -7.97 -28.40 -24.41
C GLY A 454 -7.35 -27.17 -23.72
N PRO A 455 -6.02 -27.16 -23.55
CA PRO A 455 -5.30 -26.04 -22.94
C PRO A 455 -5.24 -24.83 -23.89
N ASP A 456 -4.77 -23.70 -23.36
CA ASP A 456 -4.48 -22.52 -24.17
C ASP A 456 -3.37 -22.81 -25.21
N PRO A 457 -3.63 -22.62 -26.52
CA PRO A 457 -2.66 -22.92 -27.56
C PRO A 457 -1.52 -21.91 -27.67
N LEU A 458 -1.68 -20.70 -27.12
CA LEU A 458 -0.75 -19.58 -27.25
C LEU A 458 0.37 -19.64 -26.20
N VAL A 459 -0.01 -19.76 -24.92
CA VAL A 459 0.94 -19.64 -23.79
C VAL A 459 1.16 -20.93 -23.02
N SER A 460 0.39 -21.99 -23.29
CA SER A 460 0.56 -23.31 -22.66
C SER A 460 1.08 -24.32 -23.68
N GLY A 461 0.23 -24.79 -24.60
CA GLY A 461 0.58 -25.91 -25.49
C GLY A 461 0.94 -27.19 -24.72
N GLN A 462 1.58 -28.16 -25.38
CA GLN A 462 1.98 -29.42 -24.76
C GLN A 462 3.04 -29.23 -23.67
N LEU A 463 2.71 -29.62 -22.45
CA LEU A 463 3.59 -29.56 -21.28
C LEU A 463 3.58 -30.94 -20.60
N ALA A 464 4.69 -31.70 -20.69
CA ALA A 464 4.68 -33.16 -20.54
C ALA A 464 4.05 -33.69 -19.24
N THR A 465 4.12 -32.92 -18.16
CA THR A 465 3.56 -33.28 -16.84
C THR A 465 2.28 -32.54 -16.47
N VAL A 466 1.78 -31.67 -17.34
CA VAL A 466 0.64 -30.77 -17.08
C VAL A 466 -0.52 -31.06 -18.03
N ASN A 467 -0.27 -31.15 -19.35
CA ASN A 467 -1.29 -31.44 -20.36
C ASN A 467 -0.64 -31.97 -21.67
N ASP A 468 -1.44 -32.50 -22.60
CA ASP A 468 -0.93 -33.08 -23.86
C ASP A 468 -0.92 -32.10 -25.06
N GLY A 469 -1.30 -30.83 -24.84
CA GLY A 469 -1.36 -29.79 -25.88
C GLY A 469 -2.47 -29.98 -26.92
N ARG A 470 -3.38 -30.93 -26.75
CA ARG A 470 -4.48 -31.17 -27.68
C ARG A 470 -5.65 -30.24 -27.42
N THR A 471 -6.20 -29.66 -28.47
CA THR A 471 -7.42 -28.84 -28.39
C THR A 471 -8.51 -29.36 -29.31
N SER A 472 -9.76 -29.17 -28.89
CA SER A 472 -10.95 -29.58 -29.63
C SER A 472 -11.51 -28.40 -30.41
N TRP A 473 -11.20 -28.33 -31.70
CA TRP A 473 -11.81 -27.37 -32.61
C TRP A 473 -13.25 -27.76 -32.91
N GLU A 474 -14.19 -26.94 -32.46
CA GLU A 474 -15.61 -27.08 -32.75
C GLU A 474 -15.96 -26.24 -33.98
N GLY A 475 -16.37 -26.91 -35.06
CA GLY A 475 -16.81 -26.26 -36.30
C GLY A 475 -18.12 -26.84 -36.82
N THR A 476 -18.52 -26.36 -38.00
CA THR A 476 -19.67 -26.89 -38.73
C THR A 476 -19.21 -27.43 -40.07
N SER A 477 -19.58 -28.66 -40.39
CA SER A 477 -19.30 -29.26 -41.69
C SER A 477 -20.05 -28.50 -42.80
N PRO A 478 -19.67 -28.68 -44.08
CA PRO A 478 -20.44 -28.10 -45.20
C PRO A 478 -21.91 -28.53 -45.24
N ALA A 479 -22.28 -29.63 -44.57
CA ALA A 479 -23.66 -30.11 -44.45
C ALA A 479 -24.44 -29.47 -43.28
N GLY A 480 -23.81 -28.59 -42.49
CA GLY A 480 -24.45 -27.95 -41.32
C GLY A 480 -24.34 -28.73 -40.02
N GLU A 481 -23.59 -29.85 -40.00
CA GLU A 481 -23.45 -30.70 -38.82
C GLU A 481 -22.27 -30.24 -37.95
N ARG A 482 -22.42 -30.29 -36.63
CA ARG A 482 -21.33 -29.99 -35.69
C ARG A 482 -20.22 -31.03 -35.86
N GLN A 483 -18.99 -30.58 -36.02
CA GLN A 483 -17.82 -31.42 -36.22
C GLN A 483 -16.71 -30.97 -35.27
N THR A 484 -16.24 -31.88 -34.42
CA THR A 484 -15.01 -31.68 -33.65
C THR A 484 -13.80 -32.13 -34.48
N THR A 485 -12.75 -31.32 -34.52
CA THR A 485 -11.43 -31.69 -35.03
C THR A 485 -10.39 -31.51 -33.95
N VAL A 486 -9.56 -32.53 -33.69
CA VAL A 486 -8.45 -32.41 -32.74
C VAL A 486 -7.24 -31.75 -33.40
N LEU A 487 -6.74 -30.71 -32.75
CA LEU A 487 -5.52 -29.98 -33.10
C LEU A 487 -4.45 -30.21 -32.03
N ASP A 488 -3.19 -30.10 -32.41
CA ASP A 488 -2.04 -30.32 -31.52
C ASP A 488 -1.16 -29.07 -31.47
N PHE A 489 -0.93 -28.51 -30.29
CA PHE A 489 -0.13 -27.29 -30.11
C PHE A 489 1.09 -27.55 -29.23
N ARG A 490 2.26 -27.05 -29.67
CA ARG A 490 3.50 -26.98 -28.89
C ARG A 490 3.67 -25.60 -28.25
N PRO A 491 4.46 -25.48 -27.17
CA PRO A 491 4.81 -24.19 -26.59
C PRO A 491 5.69 -23.36 -27.54
N PHE A 492 5.35 -22.09 -27.74
CA PHE A 492 6.18 -21.07 -28.42
C PHE A 492 6.38 -19.81 -27.57
N VAL A 493 5.78 -19.81 -26.39
CA VAL A 493 6.03 -18.83 -25.35
C VAL A 493 6.81 -19.56 -24.27
N HIS A 494 8.02 -19.09 -24.01
CA HIS A 494 8.92 -19.73 -23.06
C HIS A 494 9.22 -18.87 -21.85
N THR A 495 9.08 -19.43 -20.66
CA THR A 495 9.46 -18.73 -19.43
C THR A 495 10.98 -18.73 -19.30
N ARG A 496 11.55 -17.53 -19.21
CA ARG A 496 13.00 -17.30 -19.04
C ARG A 496 13.32 -16.58 -17.73
N GLY A 497 12.34 -16.37 -16.88
CA GLY A 497 12.52 -15.76 -15.57
C GLY A 497 11.20 -15.36 -14.99
N ALA A 498 11.04 -15.58 -13.68
CA ALA A 498 9.84 -15.15 -12.97
C ALA A 498 10.18 -14.65 -11.57
N LEU A 499 9.42 -13.68 -11.08
CA LEU A 499 9.48 -13.19 -9.71
C LEU A 499 8.07 -12.98 -9.18
N TYR A 500 7.87 -13.34 -7.91
CA TYR A 500 6.80 -12.79 -7.09
C TYR A 500 7.38 -11.72 -6.21
N CYS A 501 6.85 -10.52 -6.37
CA CYS A 501 7.22 -9.34 -5.61
C CYS A 501 6.00 -8.80 -4.87
N PHE A 502 6.26 -7.98 -3.86
CA PHE A 502 5.26 -7.14 -3.22
C PHE A 502 5.64 -5.68 -3.46
N THR A 503 4.72 -4.90 -4.01
CA THR A 503 4.83 -3.46 -4.21
C THR A 503 4.18 -2.76 -3.02
N PRO A 504 4.95 -2.34 -2.01
CA PRO A 504 4.42 -1.76 -0.78
C PRO A 504 3.88 -0.35 -0.99
N SER A 505 3.07 0.12 -0.04
CA SER A 505 2.68 1.53 0.07
C SER A 505 3.88 2.45 0.34
N ILE A 506 3.71 3.75 0.09
CA ILE A 506 4.75 4.75 0.39
C ILE A 506 5.09 4.76 1.88
N THR A 507 4.11 4.67 2.78
CA THR A 507 4.35 4.54 4.23
C THR A 507 5.21 3.32 4.56
N THR A 508 4.93 2.18 3.93
CA THR A 508 5.72 0.96 4.17
C THR A 508 7.13 1.06 3.62
N LEU A 509 7.35 1.75 2.49
CA LEU A 509 8.70 2.08 2.02
C LEU A 509 9.48 2.92 3.04
N ARG A 510 8.84 3.93 3.66
CA ARG A 510 9.46 4.74 4.72
C ARG A 510 9.83 3.89 5.95
N ARG A 511 8.92 3.03 6.39
CA ARG A 511 9.17 2.13 7.54
C ARG A 511 10.29 1.13 7.26
N LEU A 512 10.33 0.57 6.06
CA LEU A 512 11.44 -0.27 5.61
C LEU A 512 12.76 0.51 5.66
N ALA A 513 12.79 1.74 5.15
CA ALA A 513 13.99 2.58 5.15
C ALA A 513 14.49 2.87 6.57
N GLN A 514 13.59 3.04 7.53
CA GLN A 514 13.94 3.26 8.94
C GLN A 514 14.30 1.97 9.69
N GLY A 515 14.08 0.80 9.09
CA GLY A 515 14.26 -0.48 9.76
C GLY A 515 13.20 -0.78 10.82
N ARG A 516 12.01 -0.17 10.70
CA ARG A 516 10.90 -0.25 11.65
C ARG A 516 9.68 -1.01 11.10
N LEU A 517 9.87 -1.86 10.09
CA LEU A 517 8.75 -2.63 9.53
C LEU A 517 8.06 -3.51 10.58
N THR A 518 8.87 -4.09 11.48
CA THR A 518 8.47 -5.09 12.49
C THR A 518 8.89 -4.73 13.91
N GLY A 519 9.59 -3.62 14.10
CA GLY A 519 9.73 -3.02 15.43
C GLY A 519 8.42 -2.34 15.78
N GLU A 520 7.86 -2.62 16.95
CA GLU A 520 6.89 -1.70 17.54
C GLU A 520 7.63 -0.39 17.79
N LEU A 521 7.38 0.63 16.96
CA LEU A 521 7.69 2.04 17.22
C LEU A 521 7.01 2.88 16.11
N GLU A 522 5.96 3.57 16.52
CA GLU A 522 5.73 4.99 16.26
C GLU A 522 6.21 5.54 14.90
N GLU A 523 5.28 5.83 13.98
CA GLU A 523 5.40 7.00 13.09
C GLU A 523 4.08 7.37 12.39
N GLU A 524 3.84 8.68 12.37
CA GLU A 524 2.81 9.45 11.69
C GLU A 524 2.84 9.24 10.16
N THR A 525 1.69 8.92 9.54
CA THR A 525 1.18 9.64 8.35
C THR A 525 -0.32 9.39 8.18
N GLY A 526 -1.10 10.47 8.08
CA GLY A 526 -2.55 10.41 8.01
C GLY A 526 -3.09 9.98 6.65
N HIS A 527 -3.88 8.90 6.62
CA HIS A 527 -5.32 8.97 6.47
C HIS A 527 -5.97 7.82 7.28
N ARG A 528 -6.75 8.25 8.29
CA ARG A 528 -7.43 7.53 9.39
C ARG A 528 -7.51 5.99 9.33
N PRO A 529 -6.82 5.28 10.24
CA PRO A 529 -7.28 4.00 10.77
C PRO A 529 -8.33 4.24 11.86
N VAL A 530 -9.34 3.37 11.89
CA VAL A 530 -10.20 3.22 13.06
C VAL A 530 -9.36 2.60 14.17
N ALA A 531 -9.00 3.41 15.17
CA ALA A 531 -8.56 3.04 16.52
C ALA A 531 -7.33 2.10 16.62
N GLN A 532 -6.13 2.64 16.42
CA GLN A 532 -4.96 2.23 17.20
C GLN A 532 -4.54 3.40 18.10
N ASP A 533 -4.09 3.04 19.29
CA ASP A 533 -3.99 3.89 20.45
C ASP A 533 -2.62 4.61 20.49
N LEU A 534 -2.62 5.94 20.22
CA LEU A 534 -1.42 6.78 20.10
C LEU A 534 -0.96 7.35 21.46
N PRO A 535 0.35 7.55 21.69
CA PRO A 535 0.87 8.21 22.90
C PRO A 535 0.40 9.68 22.98
N VAL A 536 0.32 10.21 24.20
CA VAL A 536 -0.14 11.59 24.44
C VAL A 536 1.06 12.51 24.63
N ASP A 537 1.23 13.52 23.78
CA ASP A 537 2.32 14.51 23.90
C ASP A 537 2.15 15.34 25.17
N CYS A 538 0.92 15.78 25.44
CA CYS A 538 0.58 16.53 26.64
C CYS A 538 -0.92 16.40 26.94
N VAL A 539 -1.28 16.40 28.23
CA VAL A 539 -2.67 16.47 28.67
C VAL A 539 -2.85 17.73 29.50
N LEU A 540 -3.91 18.48 29.21
CA LEU A 540 -4.24 19.69 29.94
C LEU A 540 -5.66 19.60 30.50
N PRO A 541 -5.86 19.67 31.83
CA PRO A 541 -7.19 19.72 32.42
C PRO A 541 -8.00 20.89 31.84
N LEU A 542 -9.26 20.63 31.50
CA LEU A 542 -10.17 21.68 31.09
C LEU A 542 -10.57 22.47 32.34
N PRO A 543 -10.24 23.77 32.44
CA PRO A 543 -10.39 24.50 33.69
C PRO A 543 -11.82 24.47 34.24
N ASP A 544 -12.87 24.42 33.41
CA ASP A 544 -14.27 24.50 33.83
C ASP A 544 -15.08 23.20 33.69
N ALA A 545 -14.40 22.08 33.50
CA ALA A 545 -15.06 20.78 33.41
C ALA A 545 -14.22 19.71 34.11
N PRO A 546 -14.50 19.43 35.40
CA PRO A 546 -13.87 18.33 36.12
C PRO A 546 -13.97 17.03 35.34
N GLY A 547 -12.86 16.30 35.26
CA GLY A 547 -12.78 15.07 34.48
C GLY A 547 -12.79 15.28 32.96
N ARG A 548 -12.71 16.51 32.45
CA ARG A 548 -12.42 16.76 31.03
C ARG A 548 -11.01 17.28 30.84
N TYR A 549 -10.39 16.84 29.76
CA TYR A 549 -9.03 17.20 29.43
C TYR A 549 -8.88 17.45 27.94
N TRP A 550 -8.01 18.39 27.59
CA TRP A 550 -7.41 18.44 26.28
C TRP A 550 -6.28 17.43 26.22
N THR A 551 -6.26 16.58 25.19
CA THR A 551 -5.07 15.81 24.84
C THR A 551 -4.47 16.37 23.57
N PHE A 552 -3.16 16.57 23.60
CA PHE A 552 -2.34 16.99 22.48
C PHE A 552 -1.56 15.76 22.04
N GLN A 553 -1.79 15.29 20.81
CA GLN A 553 -1.20 14.06 20.28
C GLN A 553 -0.86 14.25 18.80
N GLN A 554 0.42 14.15 18.43
CA GLN A 554 0.89 14.21 17.05
C GLN A 554 0.30 15.40 16.26
N GLY A 555 0.44 16.59 16.84
CA GLY A 555 -0.08 17.82 16.23
C GLY A 555 -1.61 17.91 16.18
N THR A 556 -2.35 17.07 16.90
CA THR A 556 -3.81 17.08 17.01
C THR A 556 -4.28 17.36 18.43
N ILE A 557 -5.36 18.12 18.55
CA ILE A 557 -6.04 18.46 19.79
C ILE A 557 -7.33 17.64 19.88
N ARG A 558 -7.54 16.92 20.99
CA ARG A 558 -8.78 16.22 21.31
C ARG A 558 -9.30 16.65 22.67
N LEU A 559 -10.62 16.62 22.85
CA LEU A 559 -11.26 16.77 24.14
C LEU A 559 -11.68 15.37 24.64
N ILE A 560 -11.16 14.97 25.80
CA ILE A 560 -11.50 13.70 26.46
C ILE A 560 -12.31 13.96 27.73
N GLY A 561 -13.12 12.97 28.11
CA GLY A 561 -13.87 12.95 29.37
C GLY A 561 -13.67 11.64 30.10
N THR A 562 -13.36 11.70 31.39
CA THR A 562 -13.22 10.55 32.30
C THR A 562 -14.49 10.38 33.12
N GLY A 563 -15.14 9.22 33.03
CA GLY A 563 -16.42 8.96 33.70
C GLY A 563 -16.28 8.39 35.12
N ASP A 564 -17.33 8.51 35.94
CA ASP A 564 -17.35 8.03 37.35
C ASP A 564 -16.99 6.54 37.50
N THR A 565 -17.38 5.71 36.53
CA THR A 565 -17.06 4.28 36.53
C THR A 565 -15.57 4.02 36.30
N GLU A 566 -14.91 4.84 35.47
CA GLU A 566 -13.47 4.73 35.21
C GLU A 566 -12.68 5.13 36.45
N VAL A 567 -13.02 6.27 37.06
CA VAL A 567 -12.44 6.73 38.33
C VAL A 567 -12.61 5.66 39.43
N ARG A 568 -13.78 5.00 39.53
CA ARG A 568 -14.00 3.90 40.50
C ARG A 568 -13.17 2.65 40.18
N ARG A 569 -13.14 2.16 38.93
CA ARG A 569 -12.34 0.98 38.54
C ARG A 569 -10.83 1.21 38.72
N LEU A 570 -10.39 2.45 38.52
CA LEU A 570 -9.03 2.92 38.80
C LEU A 570 -8.68 3.00 40.30
N THR A 571 -9.66 2.79 41.19
CA THR A 571 -9.42 2.73 42.65
C THR A 571 -9.59 1.33 43.25
N THR A 572 -10.26 0.38 42.57
CA THR A 572 -10.63 -0.94 43.15
C THR A 572 -9.93 -2.18 42.55
N GLY A 573 -9.13 -2.04 41.48
CA GLY A 573 -8.04 -2.98 41.14
C GLY A 573 -8.33 -4.14 40.17
N THR A 574 -9.41 -4.14 39.37
CA THR A 574 -9.89 -5.42 38.80
C THR A 574 -9.87 -5.65 37.28
N VAL A 575 -9.60 -4.69 36.37
CA VAL A 575 -9.51 -4.98 34.91
C VAL A 575 -8.59 -3.99 34.17
N ASP A 576 -8.07 -4.43 33.03
CA ASP A 576 -7.26 -3.68 32.05
C ASP A 576 -8.17 -2.86 31.10
N ASP A 577 -8.70 -1.75 31.59
CA ASP A 577 -9.69 -0.93 30.88
C ASP A 577 -9.11 0.44 30.45
N ARG A 578 -9.54 0.90 29.26
CA ARG A 578 -9.24 2.23 28.74
C ARG A 578 -9.69 3.35 29.69
N THR A 579 -8.86 4.39 29.87
CA THR A 579 -9.04 5.50 30.84
C THR A 579 -9.48 6.80 30.16
N GLY A 580 -10.77 6.95 29.86
CA GLY A 580 -11.33 8.19 29.30
C GLY A 580 -11.85 8.02 27.87
N VAL A 581 -12.89 8.78 27.54
CA VAL A 581 -13.60 8.75 26.24
C VAL A 581 -13.29 10.00 25.45
N VAL A 582 -12.94 9.87 24.17
CA VAL A 582 -12.85 10.98 23.22
C VAL A 582 -14.24 11.57 23.05
N VAL A 583 -14.45 12.75 23.63
CA VAL A 583 -15.71 13.51 23.55
C VAL A 583 -15.80 14.27 22.23
N LYS A 584 -14.67 14.81 21.74
CA LYS A 584 -14.62 15.62 20.51
C LYS A 584 -13.22 15.62 19.91
N ASP A 585 -13.12 15.36 18.60
CA ASP A 585 -11.93 15.71 17.83
C ASP A 585 -11.98 17.23 17.56
N VAL A 586 -11.02 17.99 18.09
CA VAL A 586 -11.06 19.46 17.98
C VAL A 586 -10.29 19.98 16.77
N GLY A 587 -9.21 19.31 16.38
CA GLY A 587 -8.50 19.61 15.14
C GLY A 587 -6.99 19.69 15.32
N PRO A 588 -6.23 20.06 14.28
CA PRO A 588 -4.77 20.17 14.38
C PRO A 588 -4.36 21.31 15.32
N TYR A 589 -3.13 21.32 15.83
CA TYR A 589 -2.58 22.41 16.65
C TYR A 589 -2.73 23.76 15.95
N SER A 590 -2.56 23.78 14.62
CA SER A 590 -2.74 24.97 13.78
C SER A 590 -4.15 25.57 13.83
N SER A 591 -5.15 24.82 14.31
CA SER A 591 -6.50 25.35 14.55
C SER A 591 -6.58 26.30 15.73
N TRP A 592 -5.62 26.23 16.66
CA TRP A 592 -5.50 27.13 17.80
C TRP A 592 -4.52 28.25 17.48
N PRO A 593 -4.96 29.53 17.41
CA PRO A 593 -4.06 30.65 17.15
C PRO A 593 -2.86 30.71 18.11
N ALA A 594 -3.07 30.30 19.37
CA ALA A 594 -2.02 30.21 20.39
C ALA A 594 -0.89 29.22 20.06
N LEU A 595 -1.17 28.17 19.27
CA LEU A 595 -0.24 27.10 18.93
C LEU A 595 0.28 27.20 17.49
N LYS A 596 0.08 28.34 16.83
CA LYS A 596 0.64 28.56 15.48
C LYS A 596 2.15 28.39 15.50
N GLY A 597 2.66 27.57 14.58
CA GLY A 597 4.09 27.24 14.46
C GLY A 597 4.61 26.24 15.49
N VAL A 598 3.78 25.78 16.42
CA VAL A 598 4.12 24.72 17.38
C VAL A 598 3.96 23.38 16.69
N THR A 599 5.03 22.60 16.63
CA THR A 599 5.03 21.24 16.08
C THR A 599 4.93 20.17 17.15
N ARG A 600 5.37 20.46 18.38
CA ARG A 600 5.33 19.55 19.54
C ARG A 600 5.20 20.35 20.82
N ILE A 601 4.20 20.04 21.64
CA ILE A 601 4.11 20.56 23.01
C ILE A 601 4.88 19.60 23.92
N ASP A 602 5.82 20.12 24.69
CA ASP A 602 6.61 19.31 25.63
C ASP A 602 5.93 19.26 27.01
N THR A 603 5.47 20.41 27.52
CA THR A 603 4.67 20.48 28.75
C THR A 603 3.90 21.79 28.83
N VAL A 604 2.83 21.81 29.63
CA VAL A 604 2.03 23.00 29.91
C VAL A 604 2.00 23.26 31.40
N LEU A 605 2.28 24.49 31.80
CA LEU A 605 2.25 24.94 33.19
C LEU A 605 1.11 25.96 33.38
N PRO A 606 0.08 25.66 34.18
CA PRO A 606 -0.95 26.63 34.52
C PRO A 606 -0.40 27.83 35.29
N VAL A 607 -0.84 29.03 34.93
CA VAL A 607 -0.56 30.26 35.68
C VAL A 607 -1.60 30.34 36.79
N PHE A 608 -1.27 29.85 37.99
CA PHE A 608 -2.27 29.54 39.02
C PHE A 608 -3.14 30.72 39.48
N ASP A 609 -2.59 31.93 39.53
CA ASP A 609 -3.33 33.15 39.90
C ASP A 609 -4.12 33.76 38.72
N GLU A 610 -3.93 33.26 37.50
CA GLU A 610 -4.65 33.65 36.29
C GLU A 610 -5.51 32.52 35.71
N GLN A 611 -6.02 31.64 36.57
CA GLN A 611 -7.05 30.68 36.19
C GLN A 611 -8.44 31.31 36.36
N ARG A 612 -9.25 31.30 35.30
CA ARG A 612 -10.62 31.86 35.25
C ARG A 612 -10.73 33.37 35.51
N VAL A 613 -9.66 34.13 35.28
CA VAL A 613 -9.71 35.60 35.36
C VAL A 613 -10.36 36.14 34.08
N ASP A 614 -11.40 36.95 34.21
CA ASP A 614 -12.18 37.52 33.10
C ASP A 614 -12.66 36.48 32.07
N GLY A 615 -13.03 35.29 32.55
CA GLY A 615 -13.52 34.20 31.70
C GLY A 615 -12.43 33.54 30.84
N LYS A 616 -11.15 33.66 31.22
CA LYS A 616 -10.01 33.02 30.57
C LYS A 616 -9.10 32.36 31.59
N SER A 617 -8.34 31.36 31.15
CA SER A 617 -7.26 30.77 31.93
C SER A 617 -5.94 30.88 31.18
N ALA A 618 -4.87 31.23 31.89
CA ALA A 618 -3.56 31.43 31.31
C ALA A 618 -2.60 30.26 31.55
N TYR A 619 -1.71 30.03 30.60
CA TYR A 619 -0.76 28.92 30.61
C TYR A 619 0.59 29.35 30.01
N TRP A 620 1.67 28.83 30.58
CA TRP A 620 2.95 28.75 29.88
C TRP A 620 3.01 27.42 29.11
N VAL A 621 3.14 27.51 27.79
CA VAL A 621 3.29 26.34 26.91
C VAL A 621 4.76 26.22 26.53
N PHE A 622 5.40 25.13 26.94
CA PHE A 622 6.76 24.78 26.55
C PHE A 622 6.70 23.87 25.33
N HIS A 623 7.47 24.22 24.29
CA HIS A 623 7.41 23.54 23.00
C HIS A 623 8.75 23.58 22.28
N THR A 624 9.00 22.60 21.42
CA THR A 624 10.28 22.44 20.73
C THR A 624 10.17 22.79 19.26
N VAL A 625 11.05 23.68 18.79
CA VAL A 625 11.20 24.08 17.39
C VAL A 625 12.67 23.94 16.99
N GLY A 626 12.95 23.13 15.97
CA GLY A 626 14.30 22.94 15.45
C GLY A 626 15.30 22.43 16.50
N GLY A 627 14.85 21.57 17.43
CA GLY A 627 15.66 21.00 18.51
C GLY A 627 15.88 21.91 19.72
N ASN A 628 15.38 23.16 19.69
CA ASN A 628 15.46 24.09 20.82
C ASN A 628 14.08 24.24 21.46
N GLN A 629 14.03 24.20 22.80
CA GLN A 629 12.79 24.44 23.54
C GLN A 629 12.58 25.94 23.79
N PHE A 630 11.38 26.38 23.50
CA PHE A 630 10.87 27.72 23.79
C PHE A 630 9.67 27.60 24.72
N TYR A 631 9.29 28.70 25.34
CA TYR A 631 8.01 28.82 26.02
C TYR A 631 7.28 30.06 25.52
N ARG A 632 5.94 30.00 25.56
CA ARG A 632 5.07 31.12 25.23
C ARG A 632 3.94 31.24 26.25
N TYR A 633 3.44 32.46 26.40
CA TYR A 633 2.28 32.75 27.24
C TYR A 633 1.01 32.73 26.41
N VAL A 634 0.04 31.91 26.82
CA VAL A 634 -1.23 31.76 26.09
C VAL A 634 -2.42 31.89 27.03
N THR A 635 -3.54 32.36 26.50
CA THR A 635 -4.83 32.33 27.20
C THR A 635 -5.84 31.48 26.44
N ILE A 636 -6.70 30.79 27.17
CA ILE A 636 -7.79 29.98 26.62
C ILE A 636 -9.10 30.44 27.29
N GLY A 637 -10.12 30.74 26.49
CA GLY A 637 -11.45 31.09 27.01
C GLY A 637 -12.09 29.95 27.80
N ALA A 638 -12.92 30.28 28.78
CA ALA A 638 -13.60 29.33 29.69
C ALA A 638 -14.76 28.54 29.06
N ALA A 639 -15.27 28.98 27.91
CA ALA A 639 -16.45 28.40 27.26
C ALA A 639 -16.18 28.07 25.78
N GLU A 640 -16.92 27.09 25.24
CA GLU A 640 -16.87 26.74 23.81
C GLU A 640 -17.16 27.98 22.93
N PRO A 641 -16.37 28.22 21.86
CA PRO A 641 -15.42 27.29 21.23
C PRO A 641 -13.99 27.28 21.82
N TYR A 642 -13.79 27.76 23.05
CA TYR A 642 -12.49 27.80 23.76
C TYR A 642 -11.43 28.59 22.97
N ALA A 643 -11.75 29.85 22.65
CA ALA A 643 -10.86 30.71 21.89
C ALA A 643 -9.48 30.79 22.54
N SER A 644 -8.45 30.38 21.80
CA SER A 644 -7.06 30.42 22.25
C SER A 644 -6.32 31.62 21.66
N ARG A 645 -5.49 32.27 22.46
CA ARG A 645 -4.73 33.47 22.08
C ARG A 645 -3.28 33.37 22.54
N LEU A 646 -2.37 33.76 21.64
CA LEU A 646 -0.98 34.04 21.97
C LEU A 646 -0.90 35.44 22.59
N GLU A 647 -0.46 35.55 23.84
CA GLU A 647 -0.28 36.86 24.49
C GLU A 647 1.16 37.36 24.40
N ALA A 648 2.13 36.46 24.21
CA ALA A 648 3.54 36.81 24.02
C ALA A 648 4.23 35.83 23.06
N ASP A 649 5.13 36.35 22.23
CA ASP A 649 5.96 35.55 21.31
C ASP A 649 6.90 34.60 22.06
N ASP A 650 7.40 33.59 21.35
CA ASP A 650 8.32 32.59 21.86
C ASP A 650 9.53 33.21 22.56
N GLN A 651 9.73 32.80 23.81
CA GLN A 651 10.88 33.15 24.62
C GLN A 651 11.75 31.90 24.84
N PRO A 652 13.08 32.03 24.85
CA PRO A 652 13.96 30.93 25.20
C PRO A 652 13.80 30.57 26.67
N VAL A 653 13.85 29.29 27.01
CA VAL A 653 13.71 28.79 28.40
C VAL A 653 14.74 29.39 29.37
N SER A 654 15.87 29.89 28.87
CA SER A 654 16.89 30.60 29.64
C SER A 654 16.42 31.90 30.31
N ARG A 655 15.23 32.41 29.98
CA ARG A 655 14.62 33.57 30.67
C ARG A 655 14.14 33.24 32.09
N TRP A 656 13.88 31.96 32.40
CA TRP A 656 13.49 31.52 33.73
C TRP A 656 14.71 31.53 34.66
N ARG A 657 14.66 32.31 35.75
CA ARG A 657 15.80 32.43 36.68
C ARG A 657 16.08 31.12 37.42
N SER A 658 15.05 30.36 37.72
CA SER A 658 15.11 29.04 38.36
C SER A 658 15.82 27.99 37.49
N PHE A 659 16.05 28.27 36.21
CA PHE A 659 16.69 27.35 35.25
C PHE A 659 18.22 27.53 35.21
N GLY A 660 18.76 28.62 35.74
CA GLY A 660 20.19 28.97 35.73
C GLY A 660 21.03 28.42 36.90
N GLY A 661 20.63 27.30 37.52
CA GLY A 661 21.35 26.61 38.61
C GLY A 661 22.68 25.97 38.19
N ALA A 662 23.20 25.02 38.99
CA ALA A 662 24.50 24.39 38.70
C ALA A 662 24.55 23.70 37.33
N THR A 663 23.43 23.11 36.92
CA THR A 663 23.19 22.62 35.55
C THR A 663 22.14 23.51 34.89
N PRO A 664 22.48 24.24 33.81
CA PRO A 664 21.50 24.99 33.03
C PRO A 664 20.43 24.08 32.43
N VAL A 665 19.16 24.44 32.60
CA VAL A 665 18.04 23.70 32.03
C VAL A 665 17.83 24.15 30.59
N THR A 666 17.92 23.20 29.65
CA THR A 666 17.68 23.46 28.22
C THR A 666 16.37 22.86 27.72
N HIS A 667 15.77 21.92 28.46
CA HIS A 667 14.53 21.26 28.09
C HIS A 667 13.79 20.76 29.33
N VAL A 668 12.60 21.30 29.57
CA VAL A 668 11.67 20.91 30.64
C VAL A 668 10.71 19.86 30.11
N ASP A 669 10.54 18.77 30.84
CA ASP A 669 9.64 17.67 30.47
C ASP A 669 8.32 17.73 31.23
N ALA A 670 8.33 18.04 32.53
CA ALA A 670 7.10 18.02 33.33
C ALA A 670 7.18 18.91 34.57
N PHE A 671 6.01 19.31 35.05
CA PHE A 671 5.83 19.96 36.35
C PHE A 671 4.87 19.14 37.21
N LEU A 672 5.29 18.80 38.42
CA LEU A 672 4.41 18.25 39.46
C LEU A 672 4.25 19.31 40.56
N PRO A 673 3.03 19.83 40.77
CA PRO A 673 2.86 20.81 41.82
C PRO A 673 2.89 20.18 43.21
N VAL A 674 3.48 20.89 44.17
CA VAL A 674 3.60 20.40 45.55
C VAL A 674 2.24 20.53 46.25
N PRO A 675 1.64 19.44 46.76
CA PRO A 675 0.28 19.41 47.30
C PRO A 675 -0.11 20.55 48.25
N ASP A 676 0.66 20.73 49.31
CA ASP A 676 0.41 21.66 50.43
C ASP A 676 1.13 23.02 50.29
N GLN A 677 1.75 23.28 49.14
CA GLN A 677 2.45 24.55 48.84
C GLN A 677 1.81 25.27 47.63
N ARG A 678 0.47 25.25 47.57
CA ARG A 678 -0.35 25.86 46.52
C ARG A 678 -1.53 26.68 47.08
N PRO A 679 -1.29 27.87 47.65
CA PRO A 679 0.00 28.52 47.79
C PRO A 679 0.77 28.07 49.05
N ALA A 680 2.08 28.27 49.03
CA ALA A 680 2.94 28.25 50.21
C ALA A 680 2.61 29.43 51.15
N GLY A 681 3.22 29.43 52.35
CA GLY A 681 3.02 30.48 53.35
C GLY A 681 3.38 31.90 52.89
N ASP A 682 4.24 32.05 51.87
CA ASP A 682 4.63 33.33 51.26
C ASP A 682 3.77 33.71 50.04
N GLY A 683 2.75 32.93 49.72
CA GLY A 683 1.87 33.13 48.57
C GLY A 683 2.39 32.58 47.25
N SER A 684 3.61 32.04 47.20
CA SER A 684 4.18 31.40 45.99
C SER A 684 3.60 29.99 45.77
N PHE A 685 3.72 29.48 44.55
CA PHE A 685 3.31 28.12 44.20
C PHE A 685 4.54 27.28 43.90
N TRP A 686 4.68 26.13 44.56
CA TRP A 686 5.87 25.29 44.45
C TRP A 686 5.64 24.11 43.51
N TYR A 687 6.69 23.74 42.76
CA TYR A 687 6.68 22.63 41.81
C TYR A 687 7.98 21.84 41.89
N TRP A 688 7.86 20.52 41.81
CA TRP A 688 8.95 19.70 41.30
C TRP A 688 8.95 19.80 39.78
N MET A 689 10.01 20.38 39.23
CA MET A 689 10.21 20.50 37.80
C MET A 689 11.19 19.40 37.34
N PHE A 690 10.74 18.60 36.38
CA PHE A 690 11.50 17.52 35.76
C PHE A 690 12.06 18.00 34.42
N HIS A 691 13.35 17.77 34.20
CA HIS A 691 14.05 18.29 33.03
C HIS A 691 15.22 17.39 32.62
N ASN A 692 15.59 17.47 31.34
CA ASN A 692 16.63 16.64 30.75
C ASN A 692 18.02 17.25 30.91
N THR A 693 18.97 16.38 31.29
CA THR A 693 20.40 16.66 31.26
C THR A 693 21.11 15.62 30.38
N PRO A 694 22.35 15.87 29.94
CA PRO A 694 23.12 14.88 29.14
C PRO A 694 23.30 13.50 29.82
N VAL A 695 23.12 13.43 31.15
CA VAL A 695 23.27 12.20 31.95
C VAL A 695 21.92 11.60 32.39
N GLY A 696 20.82 12.04 31.78
CA GLY A 696 19.46 11.59 32.08
C GLY A 696 18.61 12.66 32.75
N GLN A 697 17.33 12.35 32.98
CA GLN A 697 16.39 13.30 33.59
C GLN A 697 16.75 13.55 35.06
N ARG A 698 16.53 14.80 35.49
CA ARG A 698 16.64 15.25 36.88
C ARG A 698 15.36 15.97 37.27
N TYR A 699 15.17 16.13 38.57
CA TYR A 699 14.14 17.04 39.07
C TYR A 699 14.73 18.03 40.06
N ARG A 700 14.16 19.23 40.12
CA ARG A 700 14.51 20.28 41.07
C ARG A 700 13.26 20.94 41.63
N LEU A 701 13.40 21.66 42.75
CA LEU A 701 12.27 22.33 43.40
C LEU A 701 12.31 23.81 43.04
N ILE A 702 11.23 24.31 42.46
CA ILE A 702 11.08 25.72 42.07
C ILE A 702 9.83 26.32 42.71
N SER A 703 9.78 27.64 42.80
CA SER A 703 8.60 28.38 43.22
C SER A 703 8.28 29.51 42.24
N ILE A 704 7.01 29.78 42.01
CA ILE A 704 6.52 30.88 41.17
C ILE A 704 5.67 31.82 42.02
N GLY A 705 6.03 33.10 42.08
CA GLY A 705 5.33 34.11 42.88
C GLY A 705 4.09 34.69 42.20
N ARG A 706 3.16 35.23 43.01
CA ARG A 706 2.00 36.03 42.56
C ARG A 706 2.46 37.47 42.25
N SER A 707 2.24 37.99 41.06
CA SER A 707 2.60 39.41 40.78
C SER A 707 1.93 40.06 39.56
N GLY A 708 0.91 39.44 38.95
CA GLY A 708 0.50 39.80 37.58
C GLY A 708 1.59 39.43 36.56
N ASN A 709 1.69 40.13 35.42
CA ASN A 709 2.52 39.79 34.24
C ASN A 709 4.02 39.42 34.45
N ALA A 710 4.58 39.50 35.65
CA ALA A 710 6.01 39.30 35.93
C ALA A 710 6.35 37.99 36.66
N HIS A 711 5.37 37.16 37.05
CA HIS A 711 5.47 35.92 37.86
C HIS A 711 6.90 35.46 38.20
N PRO A 712 7.54 36.01 39.25
CA PRO A 712 8.95 35.76 39.51
C PRO A 712 9.17 34.31 39.90
N ASP A 713 10.07 33.64 39.18
CA ASP A 713 10.45 32.26 39.45
C ASP A 713 11.75 32.17 40.26
N ARG A 714 11.84 31.21 41.18
CA ARG A 714 13.00 30.99 42.04
C ARG A 714 13.34 29.52 42.17
N LEU A 715 14.64 29.21 42.16
CA LEU A 715 15.15 27.90 42.52
C LEU A 715 15.13 27.74 44.04
N GLN A 716 14.36 26.77 44.55
CA GLN A 716 14.27 26.45 45.98
C GLN A 716 15.25 25.34 46.36
N ARG A 717 15.49 24.40 45.43
CA ARG A 717 16.43 23.30 45.61
C ARG A 717 16.96 22.82 44.26
N ASP A 718 18.26 22.60 44.16
CA ASP A 718 18.94 22.13 42.95
C ASP A 718 18.64 20.66 42.60
N ASP A 719 19.22 20.19 41.49
CA ASP A 719 18.96 18.90 40.86
C ASP A 719 19.12 17.68 41.77
N ARG A 720 18.17 16.76 41.64
CA ARG A 720 18.17 15.44 42.24
C ARG A 720 17.84 14.37 41.21
N GLN A 721 18.25 13.15 41.51
CA GLN A 721 17.98 11.98 40.67
C GLN A 721 16.53 11.52 40.84
N LEU A 722 15.90 11.04 39.77
CA LEU A 722 14.55 10.46 39.83
C LEU A 722 14.43 9.33 40.85
N SER A 723 15.50 8.56 41.08
CA SER A 723 15.58 7.48 42.08
C SER A 723 15.32 7.92 43.52
N GLN A 724 15.19 9.22 43.80
CA GLN A 724 14.74 9.74 45.09
C GLN A 724 13.22 9.66 45.28
N TRP A 725 12.47 9.44 44.20
CA TRP A 725 11.04 9.15 44.23
C TRP A 725 10.87 7.64 44.22
N ARG A 726 10.31 7.09 45.30
CA ARG A 726 10.06 5.65 45.41
C ARG A 726 9.03 5.18 44.38
N SER A 727 8.01 5.99 44.15
CA SER A 727 6.93 5.74 43.19
C SER A 727 7.40 5.76 41.72
N LEU A 728 8.58 6.33 41.45
CA LEU A 728 9.21 6.39 40.12
C LEU A 728 10.35 5.39 39.96
N GLU A 729 10.42 4.35 40.80
CA GLU A 729 11.40 3.28 40.62
C GLU A 729 11.26 2.64 39.23
N GLY A 730 12.39 2.49 38.53
CA GLY A 730 12.45 2.00 37.15
C GLY A 730 12.11 3.02 36.06
N VAL A 731 11.59 4.21 36.42
CA VAL A 731 11.27 5.27 35.46
C VAL A 731 12.53 6.05 35.11
N THR A 732 12.91 6.05 33.83
CA THR A 732 14.11 6.80 33.39
C THR A 732 13.80 8.23 32.95
N ARG A 733 12.54 8.51 32.62
CA ARG A 733 12.05 9.83 32.20
C ARG A 733 10.56 9.94 32.48
N VAL A 734 10.15 10.97 33.21
CA VAL A 734 8.74 11.34 33.36
C VAL A 734 8.37 12.34 32.27
N ASP A 735 7.24 12.09 31.61
CA ASP A 735 6.71 12.91 30.52
C ASP A 735 5.61 13.86 30.99
N ALA A 736 4.78 13.47 31.96
CA ALA A 736 3.75 14.35 32.53
C ALA A 736 3.22 13.86 33.88
N PHE A 737 2.63 14.79 34.63
CA PHE A 737 1.80 14.47 35.80
C PHE A 737 0.42 15.09 35.66
N LEU A 738 -0.61 14.32 36.01
CA LEU A 738 -1.99 14.81 36.06
C LEU A 738 -2.67 14.42 37.36
N PRO A 739 -3.41 15.35 38.00
CA PRO A 739 -4.23 14.99 39.15
C PRO A 739 -5.34 14.02 38.72
N VAL A 740 -5.53 12.97 39.52
CA VAL A 740 -6.65 12.03 39.34
C VAL A 740 -7.96 12.71 39.80
N PRO A 741 -9.02 12.82 38.96
CA PRO A 741 -10.28 13.45 39.32
C PRO A 741 -10.88 12.92 40.62
N GLY A 742 -11.23 13.83 41.53
CA GLY A 742 -11.88 13.48 42.80
C GLY A 742 -10.96 12.77 43.79
N LYS A 743 -9.65 12.74 43.52
CA LYS A 743 -8.57 12.24 44.41
C LYS A 743 -7.50 13.31 44.66
N ASP A 744 -7.87 14.55 44.39
CA ASP A 744 -7.15 15.78 44.69
C ASP A 744 -7.56 16.35 46.07
N ASP A 745 -7.90 15.47 47.02
CA ASP A 745 -8.68 15.77 48.23
C ASP A 745 -8.15 16.97 49.05
N PRO A 746 -8.99 18.02 49.24
CA PRO A 746 -8.74 19.12 50.17
C PRO A 746 -8.77 18.77 51.68
N GLY A 747 -9.14 17.56 52.10
CA GLY A 747 -9.31 17.18 53.52
C GLY A 747 -8.56 15.93 54.00
N GLY A 748 -7.86 15.20 53.12
CA GLY A 748 -7.31 13.87 53.39
C GLY A 748 -5.79 13.76 53.44
N GLY A 749 -5.06 14.86 53.22
CA GLY A 749 -3.59 14.91 53.32
C GLY A 749 -2.82 14.15 52.24
N GLN A 750 -3.47 13.66 51.17
CA GLN A 750 -2.83 12.90 50.09
C GLN A 750 -3.37 13.32 48.73
N HIS A 751 -2.51 13.40 47.71
CA HIS A 751 -2.90 13.71 46.32
C HIS A 751 -2.46 12.61 45.38
N TRP A 752 -3.38 12.16 44.52
CA TRP A 752 -3.09 11.11 43.55
C TRP A 752 -2.79 11.72 42.19
N TYR A 753 -1.78 11.17 41.53
CA TYR A 753 -1.36 11.59 40.21
C TYR A 753 -1.24 10.41 39.27
N TRP A 754 -1.65 10.62 38.03
CA TRP A 754 -1.20 9.84 36.90
C TRP A 754 0.17 10.35 36.50
N ALA A 755 1.19 9.50 36.63
CA ALA A 755 2.55 9.78 36.20
C ALA A 755 2.80 9.07 34.87
N PHE A 756 2.92 9.86 33.81
CA PHE A 756 3.16 9.39 32.44
C PHE A 756 4.67 9.29 32.21
N HIS A 757 5.12 8.19 31.63
CA HIS A 757 6.51 7.94 31.33
C HIS A 757 6.64 6.84 30.27
N GLN A 758 7.50 7.02 29.26
CA GLN A 758 7.95 5.94 28.36
C GLN A 758 6.79 5.10 27.77
N ASP A 759 5.79 5.79 27.21
CA ASP A 759 4.56 5.21 26.65
C ASP A 759 3.71 4.40 27.64
N LYS A 760 3.95 4.65 28.92
CA LYS A 760 3.21 4.10 30.04
C LYS A 760 2.70 5.21 30.95
N TYR A 761 1.76 4.86 31.79
CA TYR A 761 1.42 5.63 32.96
C TYR A 761 1.28 4.71 34.16
N ARG A 762 1.56 5.25 35.34
CA ARG A 762 1.31 4.63 36.63
C ARG A 762 0.51 5.58 37.51
N VAL A 763 -0.09 5.05 38.57
CA VAL A 763 -0.77 5.90 39.58
C VAL A 763 0.14 6.02 40.78
N ILE A 764 0.48 7.24 41.14
CA ILE A 764 1.27 7.56 42.32
C ILE A 764 0.44 8.39 43.30
N MET A 765 0.86 8.39 44.55
CA MET A 765 0.32 9.25 45.60
C MET A 765 1.44 10.05 46.22
N VAL A 766 1.14 11.30 46.58
CA VAL A 766 2.04 12.19 47.32
C VAL A 766 1.33 12.73 48.55
N ASP A 767 1.92 12.48 49.72
CA ASP A 767 1.42 12.98 51.01
C ASP A 767 1.73 14.47 51.22
N HIS A 768 0.92 15.13 52.05
CA HIS A 768 1.22 16.43 52.63
C HIS A 768 2.32 16.31 53.71
N GLY A 769 2.93 17.45 54.07
CA GLY A 769 3.93 17.52 55.12
C GLY A 769 5.36 17.52 54.58
N GLY A 770 6.32 17.85 55.45
CA GLY A 770 7.66 18.27 55.02
C GLY A 770 8.51 17.26 54.24
N ASN A 771 8.14 15.98 54.25
CA ASN A 771 8.84 14.93 53.50
C ASN A 771 8.16 14.52 52.20
N HIS A 772 6.89 14.91 51.98
CA HIS A 772 6.09 14.56 50.80
C HIS A 772 6.29 13.10 50.36
N GLN A 773 6.00 12.15 51.26
CA GLN A 773 6.18 10.72 50.97
C GLN A 773 5.41 10.35 49.71
N ASP A 774 6.06 9.59 48.84
CA ASP A 774 5.52 9.17 47.56
C ASP A 774 5.43 7.65 47.46
N ASP A 775 4.24 7.15 47.13
CA ASP A 775 3.99 5.71 46.98
C ASP A 775 3.42 5.38 45.60
N LEU A 776 3.84 4.22 45.09
CA LEU A 776 3.25 3.61 43.90
C LEU A 776 1.92 2.98 44.29
N LEU A 777 0.82 3.54 43.78
CA LEU A 777 -0.51 2.96 43.98
C LEU A 777 -0.87 1.93 42.92
N ARG A 778 -0.34 2.08 41.70
CA ARG A 778 -0.53 1.14 40.60
C ARG A 778 0.67 1.10 39.67
N GLU A 779 1.02 -0.11 39.26
CA GLU A 779 2.05 -0.41 38.25
C GLU A 779 1.73 0.18 36.86
N ASP A 780 2.74 0.11 35.99
CA ASP A 780 2.71 0.61 34.63
C ASP A 780 1.61 0.02 33.76
N ARG A 781 0.97 0.91 32.99
CA ARG A 781 0.02 0.57 31.93
C ARG A 781 0.33 1.37 30.68
N PRO A 782 0.06 0.85 29.46
CA PRO A 782 0.28 1.61 28.24
C PRO A 782 -0.51 2.93 28.21
N THR A 783 0.09 4.05 27.78
CA THR A 783 -0.63 5.31 27.53
C THR A 783 -1.65 5.19 26.40
N ALA A 784 -1.44 4.23 25.51
CA ALA A 784 -2.40 3.80 24.51
C ALA A 784 -3.82 3.63 25.07
N VAL A 785 -3.97 3.01 26.25
CA VAL A 785 -5.31 2.79 26.81
C VAL A 785 -5.94 4.07 27.38
N TRP A 786 -5.28 5.24 27.36
CA TRP A 786 -5.80 6.50 27.90
C TRP A 786 -6.98 7.09 27.14
N CYS A 787 -7.30 6.64 25.93
CA CYS A 787 -8.38 7.23 25.14
C CYS A 787 -9.20 6.13 24.46
N ARG A 788 -10.53 6.19 24.55
CA ARG A 788 -11.42 5.35 23.73
C ARG A 788 -12.34 6.20 22.86
N LYS A 789 -12.62 5.77 21.63
CA LYS A 789 -13.74 6.32 20.86
C LYS A 789 -15.07 5.79 21.45
N PRO A 790 -16.14 6.60 21.51
CA PRO A 790 -17.45 6.20 22.02
C PRO A 790 -17.99 4.91 21.39
#